data_AF-A0A814ZR75-F1
#
_entry.id   AF-A0A814ZR75-F1
#
_cell.length_a   1.000
_cell.length_b   1.000
_cell.length_c   1.000
_cell.angle_alpha   90.00
_cell.angle_beta   90.00
_cell.angle_gamma   90.00
#
_symmetry.space_group_name_H-M   'P 1'
#
loop_
_entity.id
_entity.type
_entity.pdbx_description
1 polymer ?
#
loop_
_entity_poly.entity_id
_entity_poly.type
_entity_poly.pdbx_seq_one_letter_code
_entity_poly.pdbx_strand_id
1 'polypeptide(L)'
;MLWRLVSCIGKHFYPSFVLCVSIFYLVNSSLHYPPNQNEIQHAYISSLPNHDHRIKRSLSDKFNIHVHYDKSIERLSKSERSLIKNAIDDSIDYWSRTIRPKYKLIDPIHLTRACPARKVFIVENDNKIHYCDGTCASETKCGDVIVPENHLELCYVCDKGHSCKQTGKRGDGIKSEFLLYVSALQTTRCESVDTLATASFCQLEFEKDRPISGNINICPQKLYGDQSINYNGILNTIRHEILHTLAFSSGLFAFFRDQNGNALTERDPLTRWPKVFDEKLQVYKWDNKVAQQFVRENWKIRGGSMNRTVWLITTPKVKEVVREHFNCSTLEGAELEDQGSSGTALTHWEKRLFEHEIMTGTYTQESVISNLTLALLEDSGWYDVSYDQSKPLLWGKNSGCDFVKKSCKEWIDAKLSKNENPSPYCVTSPEYSKRICSYTHDTIVMCNLVQYSSPIPAEYQIFDSLPNVTNKAALAYYGGHVSFADYCPYNQELSFKNSKRDSRCYLEENQPLNVENYALEQYSSKSKCFNHGSVWNQYFDKCQMRRRITLQTAGCYQFECVESEGIYIHVGNDKYHCEYAEQNITIQSIEYQSIYVGSIICPQCEIFCGTNFKCPKQLTKMPSDQQKLLPLSDLCVVNENKLPNYPSDVECAILRQCLKSC
;
A
#
# COMPACT_ATOMS: atom_id res chain seq x y z
N MET A 1 -45.76 7.20 22.75
CA MET A 1 -47.11 6.64 22.56
C MET A 1 -47.45 6.53 21.06
N LEU A 2 -46.58 5.88 20.28
CA LEU A 2 -46.78 5.64 18.83
C LEU A 2 -45.85 4.53 18.30
N TRP A 3 -45.69 3.46 19.09
CA TRP A 3 -44.87 2.27 18.73
C TRP A 3 -45.55 0.94 19.10
N ARG A 4 -46.89 0.93 19.22
CA ARG A 4 -47.68 -0.29 19.42
C ARG A 4 -48.93 -0.21 18.55
N LEU A 5 -48.85 -0.65 17.30
CA LEU A 5 -50.01 -1.03 16.46
C LEU A 5 -49.57 -1.49 15.05
N VAL A 6 -48.70 -2.50 14.93
CA VAL A 6 -48.66 -3.34 13.72
C VAL A 6 -48.26 -4.77 14.12
N SER A 7 -49.18 -5.47 14.76
CA SER A 7 -49.22 -6.94 14.77
C SER A 7 -50.66 -7.31 14.53
N CYS A 8 -50.86 -8.18 13.54
CA CYS A 8 -52.16 -8.65 13.02
C CYS A 8 -52.89 -7.64 12.12
N ILE A 9 -52.64 -7.73 10.80
CA ILE A 9 -53.63 -7.97 9.72
C ILE A 9 -52.86 -7.80 8.39
N GLY A 10 -52.95 -8.79 7.50
CA GLY A 10 -52.70 -8.59 6.07
C GLY A 10 -51.57 -9.39 5.45
N LYS A 11 -51.90 -10.60 4.98
CA LYS A 11 -51.22 -11.29 3.89
C LYS A 11 -51.08 -10.35 2.68
N HIS A 12 -49.98 -10.52 1.93
CA HIS A 12 -49.61 -9.81 0.70
C HIS A 12 -49.13 -8.37 0.89
N PHE A 13 -47.82 -8.17 1.00
CA PHE A 13 -47.03 -7.18 0.23
C PHE A 13 -45.56 -7.30 0.70
N TYR A 14 -44.71 -7.86 -0.17
CA TYR A 14 -43.27 -7.96 0.07
C TYR A 14 -42.59 -6.67 -0.40
N PRO A 15 -41.77 -6.00 0.42
CA PRO A 15 -40.62 -5.26 -0.07
C PRO A 15 -39.36 -6.11 0.16
N SER A 16 -38.59 -6.30 -0.91
CA SER A 16 -37.21 -6.79 -0.84
C SER A 16 -36.40 -5.88 0.07
N PHE A 17 -36.15 -6.28 1.32
CA PHE A 17 -35.20 -5.59 2.19
C PHE A 17 -33.78 -5.87 1.69
N VAL A 18 -33.27 -4.96 0.85
CA VAL A 18 -31.85 -4.84 0.55
C VAL A 18 -31.19 -4.24 1.79
N LEU A 19 -30.47 -5.04 2.56
CA LEU A 19 -29.58 -4.52 3.59
C LEU A 19 -28.39 -3.86 2.89
N CYS A 20 -28.39 -2.52 2.84
CA CYS A 20 -27.26 -1.73 2.38
C CYS A 20 -26.11 -1.83 3.40
N VAL A 21 -25.27 -2.86 3.28
CA VAL A 21 -23.92 -2.81 3.85
C VAL A 21 -23.16 -1.74 3.06
N SER A 22 -22.88 -0.61 3.70
CA SER A 22 -22.21 0.51 3.07
C SER A 22 -20.72 0.19 2.95
N ILE A 23 -20.26 -0.13 1.74
CA ILE A 23 -18.86 -0.49 1.42
C ILE A 23 -18.11 0.78 1.00
N PHE A 24 -16.88 0.96 1.49
CA PHE A 24 -16.01 2.09 1.14
C PHE A 24 -14.64 1.58 0.70
N TYR A 25 -14.00 2.32 -0.20
CA TYR A 25 -12.59 2.18 -0.52
C TYR A 25 -11.79 3.02 0.47
N LEU A 26 -10.90 2.39 1.24
CA LEU A 26 -9.94 3.13 2.05
C LEU A 26 -8.81 3.62 1.14
N VAL A 27 -8.49 4.91 1.22
CA VAL A 27 -7.35 5.51 0.53
C VAL A 27 -6.63 6.36 1.57
N ASN A 28 -5.49 5.87 2.07
CA ASN A 28 -4.62 6.70 2.91
C ASN A 28 -3.52 7.29 2.02
N SER A 29 -3.35 8.62 2.01
CA SER A 29 -2.40 9.31 1.15
C SER A 29 -1.10 9.55 1.87
N SER A 30 0.01 9.12 1.27
CA SER A 30 1.35 9.42 1.77
C SER A 30 1.81 10.77 1.24
N LEU A 31 2.43 11.57 2.11
CA LEU A 31 2.93 12.91 1.79
C LEU A 31 4.36 13.04 2.27
N HIS A 32 5.30 13.11 1.34
CA HIS A 32 6.72 13.31 1.57
C HIS A 32 7.17 14.64 1.02
N TYR A 33 7.69 15.54 1.86
CA TYR A 33 8.19 16.82 1.38
C TYR A 33 9.72 16.77 1.19
N PRO A 34 10.22 16.82 -0.06
CA PRO A 34 11.65 16.91 -0.29
C PRO A 34 12.19 18.22 0.32
N PRO A 35 13.35 18.20 0.99
CA PRO A 35 13.99 19.41 1.48
C PRO A 35 14.30 20.36 0.31
N ASN A 36 14.01 21.64 0.48
CA ASN A 36 14.41 22.64 -0.52
C ASN A 36 15.94 22.85 -0.51
N GLN A 37 16.46 23.59 -1.51
CA GLN A 37 17.90 23.87 -1.64
C GLN A 37 18.57 24.29 -0.34
N ASN A 38 17.88 25.15 0.41
CA ASN A 38 18.44 25.79 1.59
C ASN A 38 18.31 24.90 2.85
N GLU A 39 17.54 23.81 2.78
CA GLU A 39 17.40 22.78 3.82
C GLU A 39 18.39 21.64 3.67
N ILE A 40 18.93 21.42 2.47
CA ILE A 40 19.95 20.40 2.24
C ILE A 40 21.24 20.86 2.91
N GLN A 41 21.65 20.11 3.93
CA GLN A 41 22.91 20.31 4.63
C GLN A 41 23.76 19.05 4.53
N HIS A 42 25.07 19.23 4.41
CA HIS A 42 26.01 18.12 4.49
C HIS A 42 26.69 18.11 5.85
N ALA A 43 26.71 16.94 6.49
CA ALA A 43 27.45 16.71 7.70
C ALA A 43 28.82 16.12 7.42
N TYR A 44 29.79 16.59 8.18
CA TYR A 44 31.18 16.20 8.10
C TYR A 44 31.44 15.08 9.11
N ILE A 45 31.84 13.92 8.60
CA ILE A 45 31.96 12.72 9.43
C ILE A 45 33.41 12.53 9.92
N SER A 46 34.41 13.12 9.25
CA SER A 46 35.80 13.03 9.65
C SER A 46 36.22 14.17 10.58
N SER A 47 36.87 13.83 11.70
CA SER A 47 37.49 14.80 12.62
C SER A 47 38.67 15.59 12.03
N LEU A 48 39.19 15.21 10.85
CA LEU A 48 40.28 15.89 10.15
C LEU A 48 40.13 15.75 8.61
N PRO A 49 40.37 16.82 7.83
CA PRO A 49 40.13 16.84 6.37
C PRO A 49 41.08 15.95 5.54
N ASN A 50 41.93 15.11 6.12
CA ASN A 50 42.97 14.37 5.38
C ASN A 50 43.02 12.85 5.60
N HIS A 51 42.03 12.24 6.28
CA HIS A 51 41.96 10.78 6.40
C HIS A 51 40.57 10.25 6.06
N ASP A 52 40.50 9.42 5.02
CA ASP A 52 39.33 8.63 4.69
C ASP A 52 39.13 7.53 5.75
N HIS A 53 38.46 7.86 6.86
CA HIS A 53 38.15 6.93 7.95
C HIS A 53 36.97 6.00 7.60
N ARG A 54 36.94 5.49 6.37
CA ARG A 54 35.94 4.51 5.90
C ARG A 54 36.64 3.24 5.51
N ILE A 55 36.06 2.11 5.92
CA ILE A 55 36.57 0.79 5.60
C ILE A 55 35.50 0.04 4.81
N LYS A 56 35.92 -0.71 3.79
CA LYS A 56 35.05 -1.63 3.06
C LYS A 56 34.40 -2.61 4.05
N ARG A 57 33.08 -2.73 3.97
CA ARG A 57 32.30 -3.50 4.94
C ARG A 57 32.50 -5.01 4.77
N SER A 58 32.46 -5.75 5.88
CA SER A 58 32.25 -7.21 5.88
C SER A 58 30.79 -7.55 5.59
N LEU A 59 30.54 -8.70 4.95
CA LEU A 59 29.20 -9.23 4.68
C LEU A 59 28.37 -9.49 5.96
N SER A 60 29.02 -9.61 7.12
CA SER A 60 28.38 -9.89 8.43
C SER A 60 27.84 -8.66 9.17
N ASP A 61 28.24 -7.44 8.79
CA ASP A 61 27.93 -6.25 9.58
C ASP A 61 26.51 -5.74 9.28
N LYS A 62 25.64 -5.65 10.31
CA LYS A 62 24.28 -5.08 10.21
C LYS A 62 24.30 -3.56 10.12
N PHE A 63 23.39 -2.96 9.34
CA PHE A 63 23.24 -1.50 9.28
C PHE A 63 22.76 -0.95 10.63
N ASN A 64 23.51 -0.01 11.21
CA ASN A 64 23.21 0.54 12.54
C ASN A 64 22.45 1.86 12.44
N ILE A 65 21.14 1.83 12.69
CA ILE A 65 20.27 3.01 12.73
C ILE A 65 20.02 3.38 14.19
N HIS A 66 20.40 4.61 14.58
CA HIS A 66 20.05 5.16 15.89
C HIS A 66 18.72 5.91 15.80
N VAL A 67 17.79 5.57 16.69
CA VAL A 67 16.49 6.25 16.79
C VAL A 67 16.50 7.24 17.96
N HIS A 68 16.18 8.49 17.67
CA HIS A 68 15.97 9.53 18.67
C HIS A 68 14.48 9.89 18.73
N TYR A 69 13.85 9.66 19.88
CA TYR A 69 12.45 10.02 20.10
C TYR A 69 12.33 11.42 20.67
N ASP A 70 11.57 12.28 20.00
CA ASP A 70 11.17 13.58 20.53
C ASP A 70 10.22 13.42 21.72
N LYS A 71 10.19 14.43 22.60
CA LYS A 71 9.32 14.47 23.78
C LYS A 71 7.82 14.35 23.44
N SER A 72 7.41 14.69 22.21
CA SER A 72 6.03 14.49 21.74
C SER A 72 5.57 13.04 21.80
N ILE A 73 6.46 12.06 21.60
CA ILE A 73 6.14 10.63 21.67
C ILE A 73 5.70 10.23 23.09
N GLU A 74 6.27 10.88 24.11
CA GLU A 74 5.93 10.63 25.51
C GLU A 74 4.59 11.27 25.92
N ARG A 75 3.99 12.12 25.06
CA ARG A 75 2.66 12.71 25.28
C ARG A 75 1.52 11.82 24.77
N LEU A 76 1.82 10.78 24.01
CA LEU A 76 0.85 9.81 23.53
C LEU A 76 0.34 8.90 24.66
N SER A 77 -0.82 8.27 24.46
CA SER A 77 -1.29 7.26 25.42
C SER A 77 -0.32 6.06 25.47
N LYS A 78 -0.37 5.27 26.55
CA LYS A 78 0.52 4.10 26.71
C LYS A 78 0.39 3.11 25.55
N SER A 79 -0.83 2.87 25.07
CA SER A 79 -1.11 1.96 23.96
C SER A 79 -0.56 2.48 22.64
N GLU A 80 -0.79 3.75 22.31
CA GLU A 80 -0.30 4.37 21.08
C GLU A 80 1.23 4.46 21.07
N ARG A 81 1.82 4.84 22.20
CA ARG A 81 3.27 4.90 22.35
C ARG A 81 3.90 3.51 22.16
N SER A 82 3.29 2.47 22.71
CA SER A 82 3.77 1.08 22.51
C SER A 82 3.61 0.65 21.06
N LEU A 83 2.47 0.96 20.45
CA LEU A 83 2.17 0.66 19.05
C LEU A 83 3.22 1.26 18.11
N ILE A 84 3.52 2.55 18.27
CA ILE A 84 4.52 3.27 17.48
C ILE A 84 5.93 2.75 17.74
N LYS A 85 6.33 2.62 19.01
CA LYS A 85 7.70 2.15 19.32
C LYS A 85 7.94 0.76 18.75
N ASN A 86 6.99 -0.16 18.93
CA ASN A 86 7.08 -1.51 18.35
C ASN A 86 7.13 -1.47 16.81
N ALA A 87 6.33 -0.62 16.16
CA ALA A 87 6.34 -0.51 14.71
C ALA A 87 7.64 0.12 14.16
N ILE A 88 8.23 1.07 14.89
CA ILE A 88 9.56 1.62 14.60
C ILE A 88 10.61 0.51 14.74
N ASP A 89 10.62 -0.21 15.85
CA ASP A 89 11.61 -1.28 16.12
C ASP A 89 11.56 -2.37 15.04
N ASP A 90 10.37 -2.84 14.68
CA ASP A 90 10.17 -3.84 13.61
C ASP A 90 10.55 -3.30 12.21
N SER A 91 10.44 -2.00 12.00
CA SER A 91 10.89 -1.35 10.77
C SER A 91 12.41 -1.21 10.72
N ILE A 92 13.03 -0.84 11.83
CA ILE A 92 14.49 -0.76 11.95
C ILE A 92 15.11 -2.14 11.79
N ASP A 93 14.56 -3.18 12.40
CA ASP A 93 15.07 -4.54 12.24
C ASP A 93 14.94 -5.02 10.79
N TYR A 94 13.81 -4.73 10.11
CA TYR A 94 13.67 -4.99 8.69
C TYR A 94 14.77 -4.29 7.87
N TRP A 95 14.90 -2.97 7.97
CA TRP A 95 15.88 -2.21 7.17
C TRP A 95 17.32 -2.60 7.49
N SER A 96 17.61 -2.91 8.75
CA SER A 96 18.96 -3.32 9.20
C SER A 96 19.39 -4.68 8.63
N ARG A 97 18.42 -5.53 8.22
CA ARG A 97 18.65 -6.81 7.56
C ARG A 97 18.59 -6.71 6.03
N THR A 98 17.79 -5.78 5.51
CA THR A 98 17.55 -5.59 4.07
C THR A 98 18.67 -4.83 3.38
N ILE A 99 19.21 -3.77 4.00
CA ILE A 99 20.23 -2.92 3.38
C ILE A 99 21.47 -2.74 4.25
N ARG A 100 22.60 -2.46 3.61
CA ARG A 100 23.87 -2.14 4.28
C ARG A 100 24.55 -0.97 3.56
N PRO A 101 24.98 0.08 4.25
CA PRO A 101 25.82 1.09 3.63
C PRO A 101 27.11 0.46 3.09
N LYS A 102 27.47 0.79 1.85
CA LYS A 102 28.70 0.29 1.20
C LYS A 102 29.97 0.62 1.99
N TYR A 103 29.92 1.74 2.71
CA TYR A 103 31.00 2.23 3.54
C TYR A 103 30.53 2.35 4.99
N LYS A 104 31.32 1.78 5.91
CA LYS A 104 31.08 1.89 7.34
C LYS A 104 31.62 3.21 7.85
N LEU A 105 30.82 3.93 8.65
CA LEU A 105 31.28 5.11 9.37
C LEU A 105 31.99 4.66 10.66
N ILE A 106 33.25 5.07 10.84
CA ILE A 106 34.03 4.77 12.05
C ILE A 106 33.77 5.81 13.13
N ASP A 107 33.74 7.08 12.73
CA ASP A 107 33.55 8.23 13.60
C ASP A 107 32.07 8.43 13.97
N PRO A 108 31.77 8.93 15.18
CA PRO A 108 30.41 9.32 15.54
C PRO A 108 29.86 10.40 14.59
N ILE A 109 28.60 10.28 14.21
CA ILE A 109 27.89 11.27 13.41
C ILE A 109 27.70 12.54 14.26
N HIS A 110 28.18 13.66 13.74
CA HIS A 110 27.89 15.00 14.22
C HIS A 110 27.12 15.74 13.14
N LEU A 111 25.93 16.25 13.47
CA LEU A 111 25.13 17.01 12.52
C LEU A 111 25.58 18.47 12.48
N THR A 112 25.71 19.02 11.28
CA THR A 112 26.10 20.42 11.06
C THR A 112 25.01 21.34 11.61
N ARG A 113 25.41 22.43 12.27
CA ARG A 113 24.46 23.43 12.76
C ARG A 113 23.86 24.23 11.60
N ALA A 114 22.56 24.52 11.69
CA ALA A 114 21.88 25.33 10.68
C ALA A 114 22.35 26.80 10.70
N CYS A 115 22.29 27.49 9.56
CA CYS A 115 22.63 28.92 9.45
C CYS A 115 21.37 29.81 9.46
N PRO A 116 21.39 30.99 10.11
CA PRO A 116 20.31 31.97 10.03
C PRO A 116 20.13 32.47 8.59
N ALA A 117 18.88 32.56 8.12
CA ALA A 117 18.54 32.87 6.73
C ALA A 117 19.22 31.95 5.69
N ARG A 118 19.79 30.81 6.12
CA ARG A 118 20.43 29.78 5.30
C ARG A 118 21.52 30.31 4.36
N LYS A 119 22.20 31.41 4.77
CA LYS A 119 23.34 31.97 4.04
C LYS A 119 24.62 31.22 4.43
N VAL A 120 25.20 30.54 3.45
CA VAL A 120 26.40 29.72 3.61
C VAL A 120 27.52 30.26 2.72
N PHE A 121 28.73 30.35 3.26
CA PHE A 121 29.95 30.66 2.52
C PHE A 121 30.81 29.41 2.39
N ILE A 122 31.49 29.31 1.26
CA ILE A 122 32.54 28.33 1.02
C ILE A 122 33.85 29.09 0.92
N VAL A 123 34.82 28.69 1.72
CA VAL A 123 36.15 29.29 1.69
C VAL A 123 36.97 28.53 0.64
N GLU A 124 37.58 29.23 -0.32
CA GLU A 124 38.32 28.59 -1.43
C GLU A 124 39.43 27.64 -0.95
N ASN A 125 40.04 27.94 0.21
CA ASN A 125 41.09 27.12 0.82
C ASN A 125 40.56 26.02 1.77
N ASP A 126 39.26 26.02 2.08
CA ASP A 126 38.59 24.99 2.89
C ASP A 126 37.19 24.72 2.30
N ASN A 127 37.17 24.11 1.11
CA ASN A 127 35.93 23.73 0.42
C ASN A 127 35.20 22.55 1.08
N LYS A 128 35.68 22.11 2.25
CA LYS A 128 35.11 21.01 3.03
C LYS A 128 34.39 21.51 4.27
N ILE A 129 34.15 22.81 4.43
CA ILE A 129 33.32 23.31 5.53
C ILE A 129 32.41 24.40 5.00
N HIS A 130 31.13 24.28 5.35
CA HIS A 130 30.10 25.27 5.05
C HIS A 130 29.99 26.21 6.24
N TYR A 131 30.28 27.50 6.04
CA TYR A 131 30.30 28.49 7.11
C TYR A 131 29.06 29.37 7.08
N CYS A 132 28.45 29.63 8.25
CA CYS A 132 27.35 30.58 8.37
C CYS A 132 27.83 32.04 8.36
N ASP A 133 26.98 32.96 7.90
CA ASP A 133 27.22 34.41 7.99
C ASP A 133 27.11 34.90 9.44
N GLY A 134 28.26 35.17 10.07
CA GLY A 134 28.39 35.71 11.42
C GLY A 134 28.02 34.75 12.57
N THR A 135 26.88 34.06 12.51
CA THR A 135 26.36 33.19 13.59
C THR A 135 25.67 31.95 13.05
N CYS A 136 25.63 30.85 13.80
CA CYS A 136 24.71 29.74 13.54
C CYS A 136 23.32 30.05 14.11
N ALA A 137 22.31 29.33 13.62
CA ALA A 137 20.95 29.39 14.14
C ALA A 137 20.93 28.91 15.60
N SER A 138 20.02 29.49 16.40
CA SER A 138 19.83 29.11 17.80
C SER A 138 19.36 27.66 17.97
N GLU A 139 18.68 27.12 16.96
CA GLU A 139 18.23 25.73 16.93
C GLU A 139 18.55 25.12 15.57
N THR A 140 19.01 23.87 15.57
CA THR A 140 19.12 23.05 14.36
C THR A 140 18.00 22.02 14.39
N LYS A 141 17.26 21.89 13.28
CA LYS A 141 16.10 20.99 13.20
C LYS A 141 16.31 19.92 12.14
N CYS A 142 15.77 18.74 12.40
CA CYS A 142 15.61 17.66 11.44
C CYS A 142 14.11 17.39 11.31
N GLY A 143 13.50 17.88 10.23
CA GLY A 143 12.06 18.06 10.15
C GLY A 143 11.58 19.04 11.23
N ASP A 144 10.61 18.61 12.03
CA ASP A 144 10.07 19.41 13.13
C ASP A 144 10.78 19.17 14.47
N VAL A 145 11.74 18.23 14.52
CA VAL A 145 12.47 17.87 15.74
C VAL A 145 13.70 18.74 15.91
N ILE A 146 13.86 19.33 17.09
CA ILE A 146 15.08 20.04 17.48
C ILE A 146 16.17 19.00 17.75
N VAL A 147 17.28 19.10 17.02
CA VAL A 147 18.44 18.21 17.17
C VAL A 147 19.11 18.51 18.52
N PRO A 148 19.34 17.50 19.38
CA PRO A 148 20.04 17.68 20.65
C PRO A 148 21.45 18.24 20.49
N GLU A 149 21.86 19.12 21.40
CA GLU A 149 23.20 19.75 21.40
C GLU A 149 24.35 18.73 21.42
N ASN A 150 24.17 17.57 22.04
CA ASN A 150 25.18 16.51 22.05
C ASN A 150 25.32 15.79 20.70
N HIS A 151 24.38 15.94 19.77
CA HIS A 151 24.47 15.40 18.41
C HIS A 151 25.09 16.39 17.42
N LEU A 152 25.26 17.66 17.82
CA LEU A 152 25.66 18.73 16.93
C LEU A 152 27.18 18.92 16.88
N GLU A 153 27.65 19.31 15.71
CA GLU A 153 29.02 19.76 15.47
C GLU A 153 29.25 21.19 16.02
N LEU A 154 30.50 21.65 16.02
CA LEU A 154 30.87 23.05 16.24
C LEU A 154 30.14 23.99 15.28
N CYS A 155 29.97 25.24 15.69
CA CYS A 155 29.44 26.30 14.83
C CYS A 155 30.56 26.94 14.01
N TYR A 156 30.52 26.75 12.69
CA TYR A 156 31.46 27.35 11.75
C TYR A 156 30.88 28.65 11.19
N VAL A 157 31.54 29.78 11.44
CA VAL A 157 31.06 31.11 10.99
C VAL A 157 32.16 31.88 10.28
N CYS A 158 31.78 32.69 9.30
CA CYS A 158 32.66 33.68 8.68
C CYS A 158 32.02 35.08 8.75
N ASP A 159 32.83 36.08 9.05
CA ASP A 159 32.42 37.48 8.99
C ASP A 159 32.54 37.98 7.53
N LYS A 160 31.41 38.07 6.81
CA LYS A 160 31.34 38.52 5.39
C LYS A 160 32.38 37.86 4.47
N GLY A 161 32.74 36.60 4.71
CA GLY A 161 33.71 35.83 3.91
C GLY A 161 35.20 36.13 4.15
N HIS A 162 35.57 36.99 5.11
CA HIS A 162 36.97 37.42 5.29
C HIS A 162 37.69 36.85 6.53
N SER A 163 36.95 36.46 7.58
CA SER A 163 37.52 35.88 8.80
C SER A 163 36.62 34.77 9.31
N CYS A 164 37.11 33.54 9.26
CA CYS A 164 36.35 32.34 9.61
C CYS A 164 36.83 31.75 10.94
N LYS A 165 35.90 31.39 11.82
CA LYS A 165 36.18 30.88 13.16
C LYS A 165 35.20 29.77 13.55
N GLN A 166 35.65 28.92 14.46
CA GLN A 166 34.85 27.89 15.11
C GLN A 166 34.35 28.43 16.45
N THR A 167 33.08 28.24 16.75
CA THR A 167 32.44 28.73 17.98
C THR A 167 31.54 27.65 18.59
N GLY A 168 31.18 27.83 19.87
CA GLY A 168 30.33 26.89 20.60
C GLY A 168 31.07 25.65 21.09
N LYS A 169 30.30 24.68 21.57
CA LYS A 169 30.81 23.40 22.07
C LYS A 169 30.42 22.28 21.10
N ARG A 170 31.39 21.43 20.77
CA ARG A 170 31.16 20.19 20.02
C ARG A 170 30.39 19.20 20.91
N GLY A 171 29.33 18.61 20.38
CA GLY A 171 28.65 17.48 21.02
C GLY A 171 29.53 16.23 21.07
N ASP A 172 29.05 15.19 21.75
CA ASP A 172 29.74 13.89 21.79
C ASP A 172 29.58 13.11 20.46
N GLY A 173 28.56 13.46 19.67
CA GLY A 173 28.17 12.75 18.46
C GLY A 173 27.53 11.38 18.77
N ILE A 174 26.94 10.77 17.75
CA ILE A 174 26.29 9.46 17.88
C ILE A 174 27.03 8.42 17.05
N LYS A 175 27.50 7.36 17.70
CA LYS A 175 28.13 6.22 17.03
C LYS A 175 27.07 5.34 16.34
N SER A 176 26.67 5.73 15.14
CA SER A 176 25.77 4.99 14.26
C SER A 176 26.08 5.28 12.79
N GLU A 177 25.32 4.67 11.89
CA GLU A 177 25.47 4.87 10.44
C GLU A 177 24.35 5.73 9.85
N PHE A 178 23.27 5.91 10.61
CA PHE A 178 22.13 6.76 10.32
C PHE A 178 21.46 7.22 11.62
N LEU A 179 20.91 8.45 11.63
CA LEU A 179 20.14 9.02 12.73
C LEU A 179 18.68 9.24 12.29
N LEU A 180 17.75 8.54 12.92
CA LEU A 180 16.32 8.69 12.66
C LEU A 180 15.65 9.45 13.82
N TYR A 181 15.15 10.65 13.55
CA TYR A 181 14.41 11.46 14.52
C TYR A 181 12.91 11.18 14.40
N VAL A 182 12.28 10.75 15.49
CA VAL A 182 10.87 10.33 15.48
C VAL A 182 10.06 11.24 16.39
N SER A 183 9.01 11.84 15.84
CA SER A 183 8.09 12.73 16.56
C SER A 183 6.62 12.37 16.34
N ALA A 184 5.76 12.89 17.21
CA ALA A 184 4.31 12.84 17.06
C ALA A 184 3.70 14.24 17.25
N LEU A 185 3.98 15.13 16.29
CA LEU A 185 3.55 16.53 16.31
C LEU A 185 2.39 16.73 15.33
N GLN A 186 1.35 17.42 15.79
CA GLN A 186 0.29 17.88 14.90
C GLN A 186 0.77 19.14 14.17
N THR A 187 1.14 18.99 12.90
CA THR A 187 1.63 20.08 12.05
C THR A 187 0.64 20.36 10.92
N THR A 188 0.87 21.41 10.13
CA THR A 188 0.08 21.69 8.93
C THR A 188 0.13 20.53 7.92
N ARG A 189 1.22 19.75 7.93
CA ARG A 189 1.37 18.54 7.10
C ARG A 189 0.43 17.40 7.52
N CYS A 190 -0.08 17.45 8.75
CA CYS A 190 -1.06 16.51 9.28
C CYS A 190 -2.52 16.94 9.05
N GLU A 191 -2.76 18.10 8.43
CA GLU A 191 -4.12 18.61 8.15
C GLU A 191 -4.77 17.89 6.97
N SER A 192 -3.98 17.24 6.11
CA SER A 192 -4.50 16.34 5.08
C SER A 192 -5.38 15.25 5.70
N VAL A 193 -6.49 14.92 5.04
CA VAL A 193 -7.48 13.97 5.56
C VAL A 193 -6.87 12.57 5.73
N ASP A 194 -5.87 12.23 4.93
CA ASP A 194 -5.44 10.86 4.74
C ASP A 194 -3.97 10.60 5.13
N THR A 195 -3.27 11.60 5.67
CA THR A 195 -1.82 11.53 5.97
C THR A 195 -1.58 11.05 7.40
N LEU A 196 -1.02 9.84 7.53
CA LEU A 196 -0.72 9.20 8.81
C LEU A 196 0.64 9.61 9.40
N ALA A 197 1.62 9.80 8.53
CA ALA A 197 2.94 10.25 8.87
C ALA A 197 3.55 11.01 7.70
N THR A 198 4.64 11.72 7.96
CA THR A 198 5.46 12.38 6.96
C THR A 198 6.93 12.20 7.32
N ALA A 199 7.79 12.05 6.33
CA ALA A 199 9.22 11.96 6.55
C ALA A 199 10.02 12.84 5.60
N SER A 200 11.28 13.06 5.96
CA SER A 200 12.26 13.68 5.07
C SER A 200 13.68 13.37 5.52
N PHE A 201 14.63 13.36 4.58
CA PHE A 201 16.04 13.36 4.94
C PHE A 201 16.45 14.74 5.46
N CYS A 202 17.46 14.79 6.32
CA CYS A 202 17.87 16.03 6.98
C CYS A 202 19.27 16.45 6.58
N GLN A 203 20.24 15.53 6.65
CA GLN A 203 21.62 15.82 6.26
C GLN A 203 22.24 14.65 5.49
N LEU A 204 23.11 15.00 4.54
CA LEU A 204 23.87 14.08 3.71
C LEU A 204 25.33 13.99 4.19
N GLU A 205 25.98 12.85 3.98
CA GLU A 205 27.43 12.72 4.15
C GLU A 205 28.13 13.60 3.10
N PHE A 206 29.09 14.42 3.53
CA PHE A 206 29.81 15.33 2.64
C PHE A 206 30.47 14.66 1.42
N GLU A 207 31.07 13.48 1.58
CA GLU A 207 31.91 12.91 0.54
C GLU A 207 31.16 11.99 -0.44
N LYS A 208 30.15 11.26 0.04
CA LYS A 208 29.38 10.28 -0.74
C LYS A 208 27.92 10.67 -0.95
N ASP A 209 27.51 11.83 -0.45
CA ASP A 209 26.14 12.35 -0.53
C ASP A 209 25.07 11.42 0.05
N ARG A 210 25.45 10.39 0.80
CA ARG A 210 24.51 9.44 1.38
C ARG A 210 23.73 10.13 2.50
N PRO A 211 22.40 9.98 2.57
CA PRO A 211 21.64 10.40 3.75
C PRO A 211 22.19 9.75 5.03
N ILE A 212 22.48 10.58 6.03
CA ILE A 212 22.96 10.14 7.36
C ILE A 212 22.02 10.52 8.49
N SER A 213 21.02 11.36 8.20
CA SER A 213 19.93 11.62 9.12
C SER A 213 18.62 11.87 8.39
N GLY A 214 17.52 11.53 9.04
CA GLY A 214 16.17 11.79 8.57
C GLY A 214 15.19 11.89 9.73
N ASN A 215 13.99 12.38 9.44
CA ASN A 215 12.92 12.49 10.41
C ASN A 215 11.68 11.75 9.94
N ILE A 216 10.88 11.30 10.91
CA ILE A 216 9.51 10.84 10.73
C ILE A 216 8.65 11.54 11.76
N ASN A 217 7.62 12.23 11.29
CA ASN A 217 6.59 12.81 12.13
C ASN A 217 5.27 12.05 11.94
N ILE A 218 4.77 11.48 13.02
CA ILE A 218 3.49 10.76 13.07
C ILE A 218 2.39 11.74 13.44
N CYS A 219 1.27 11.70 12.73
CA CYS A 219 0.16 12.63 12.96
C CYS A 219 -0.74 12.11 14.11
N PRO A 220 -0.66 12.67 15.33
CA PRO A 220 -1.27 12.06 16.52
C PRO A 220 -2.80 12.02 16.45
N GLN A 221 -3.44 12.99 15.78
CA GLN A 221 -4.90 13.00 15.62
C GLN A 221 -5.42 11.88 14.73
N LYS A 222 -4.58 11.29 13.87
CA LYS A 222 -4.99 10.16 13.02
C LYS A 222 -4.96 8.83 13.77
N LEU A 223 -4.17 8.75 14.84
CA LEU A 223 -4.15 7.60 15.75
C LEU A 223 -5.45 7.55 16.57
N TYR A 224 -6.02 8.73 16.90
CA TYR A 224 -7.29 8.91 17.58
C TYR A 224 -8.44 9.13 16.59
N GLY A 225 -9.05 8.06 16.09
CA GLY A 225 -10.38 8.16 15.46
C GLY A 225 -10.59 7.27 14.26
N ASP A 226 -9.52 6.82 13.60
CA ASP A 226 -9.65 5.88 12.51
C ASP A 226 -9.60 4.43 13.03
N GLN A 227 -10.79 3.84 13.19
CA GLN A 227 -10.94 2.46 13.64
C GLN A 227 -10.37 1.42 12.65
N SER A 228 -9.92 1.84 11.45
CA SER A 228 -9.33 0.98 10.42
C SER A 228 -7.80 0.83 10.51
N ILE A 229 -7.11 1.66 11.30
CA ILE A 229 -5.65 1.62 11.42
C ILE A 229 -5.25 0.50 12.39
N ASN A 230 -4.86 -0.64 11.83
CA ASN A 230 -4.25 -1.75 12.56
C ASN A 230 -2.72 -1.58 12.64
N TYR A 231 -2.07 -2.45 13.44
CA TYR A 231 -0.60 -2.47 13.58
C TYR A 231 0.13 -2.53 12.23
N ASN A 232 -0.37 -3.34 11.29
CA ASN A 232 0.24 -3.51 9.97
C ASN A 232 0.18 -2.23 9.12
N GLY A 233 -0.92 -1.46 9.20
CA GLY A 233 -1.03 -0.18 8.53
C GLY A 233 0.06 0.80 8.98
N ILE A 234 0.21 0.96 10.31
CA ILE A 234 1.26 1.83 10.88
C ILE A 234 2.65 1.32 10.54
N LEU A 235 2.89 0.01 10.63
CA LEU A 235 4.17 -0.60 10.29
C LEU A 235 4.55 -0.32 8.83
N ASN A 236 3.62 -0.48 7.89
CA ASN A 236 3.86 -0.23 6.48
C ASN A 236 4.08 1.27 6.21
N THR A 237 3.30 2.16 6.83
CA THR A 237 3.53 3.60 6.75
C THR A 237 4.91 3.97 7.27
N ILE A 238 5.35 3.45 8.41
CA ILE A 238 6.69 3.74 8.94
C ILE A 238 7.78 3.23 7.99
N ARG A 239 7.63 2.03 7.43
CA ARG A 239 8.60 1.49 6.46
C ARG A 239 8.69 2.36 5.20
N HIS A 240 7.55 2.82 4.70
CA HIS A 240 7.43 3.77 3.59
C HIS A 240 8.15 5.09 3.91
N GLU A 241 7.84 5.69 5.06
CA GLU A 241 8.43 6.94 5.49
C GLU A 241 9.96 6.84 5.66
N ILE A 242 10.47 5.70 6.17
CA ILE A 242 11.93 5.46 6.25
C ILE A 242 12.57 5.47 4.85
N LEU A 243 11.92 4.93 3.81
CA LEU A 243 12.47 4.91 2.45
C LEU A 243 12.71 6.31 1.89
N HIS A 244 11.83 7.25 2.17
CA HIS A 244 12.01 8.67 1.82
C HIS A 244 13.24 9.30 2.49
N THR A 245 13.60 8.83 3.69
CA THR A 245 14.81 9.29 4.38
C THR A 245 16.09 8.65 3.86
N LEU A 246 15.99 7.50 3.17
CA LEU A 246 17.15 6.69 2.77
C LEU A 246 17.57 6.89 1.31
N ALA A 247 16.63 6.95 0.37
CA ALA A 247 16.93 7.11 -1.05
C ALA A 247 15.78 7.62 -1.91
N PHE A 248 14.54 7.27 -1.60
CA PHE A 248 13.42 7.55 -2.49
C PHE A 248 12.84 8.94 -2.22
N SER A 249 13.56 9.95 -2.67
CA SER A 249 13.11 11.33 -2.65
C SER A 249 13.63 12.03 -3.90
N SER A 250 12.80 12.82 -4.56
CA SER A 250 13.22 13.63 -5.72
C SER A 250 14.38 14.57 -5.37
N GLY A 251 14.46 15.02 -4.11
CA GLY A 251 15.59 15.80 -3.58
C GLY A 251 16.91 15.02 -3.48
N LEU A 252 16.88 13.69 -3.55
CA LEU A 252 18.05 12.81 -3.48
C LEU A 252 18.55 12.32 -4.84
N PHE A 253 17.72 12.33 -5.89
CA PHE A 253 18.07 11.75 -7.19
C PHE A 253 19.31 12.38 -7.82
N ALA A 254 19.47 13.70 -7.71
CA ALA A 254 20.68 14.37 -8.20
C ALA A 254 21.93 13.99 -7.41
N PHE A 255 21.80 13.40 -6.23
CA PHE A 255 22.90 12.98 -5.39
C PHE A 255 23.33 11.52 -5.60
N PHE A 256 22.61 10.76 -6.42
CA PHE A 256 22.91 9.36 -6.69
C PHE A 256 24.31 9.17 -7.29
N ARG A 257 24.87 8.00 -7.03
CA ARG A 257 26.23 7.60 -7.42
C ARG A 257 26.22 6.28 -8.16
N ASP A 258 27.20 6.09 -9.03
CA ASP A 258 27.42 4.80 -9.67
C ASP A 258 27.93 3.74 -8.68
N GLN A 259 28.08 2.50 -9.15
CA GLN A 259 28.56 1.39 -8.32
C GLN A 259 29.99 1.59 -7.80
N ASN A 260 30.79 2.43 -8.45
CA ASN A 260 32.15 2.80 -8.05
C ASN A 260 32.17 3.99 -7.07
N GLY A 261 31.01 4.59 -6.79
CA GLY A 261 30.85 5.74 -5.91
C GLY A 261 31.13 7.09 -6.59
N ASN A 262 31.16 7.16 -7.92
CA ASN A 262 31.24 8.43 -8.66
C ASN A 262 29.86 9.07 -8.76
N ALA A 263 29.79 10.40 -8.70
CA ALA A 263 28.53 11.12 -8.89
C ALA A 263 27.97 10.87 -10.30
N LEU A 264 26.67 10.51 -10.39
CA LEU A 264 25.99 10.37 -11.68
C LEU A 264 25.65 11.73 -12.31
N THR A 265 25.41 12.73 -11.47
CA THR A 265 25.11 14.11 -11.86
C THR A 265 26.33 15.01 -11.70
N GLU A 266 26.52 15.91 -12.67
CA GLU A 266 27.62 16.88 -12.66
C GLU A 266 27.63 17.72 -11.37
N ARG A 267 28.82 17.86 -10.76
CA ARG A 267 29.03 18.64 -9.55
C ARG A 267 29.62 20.01 -9.88
N ASP A 268 29.21 21.02 -9.12
CA ASP A 268 29.89 22.31 -9.09
C ASP A 268 31.29 22.13 -8.47
N PRO A 269 32.37 22.63 -9.10
CA PRO A 269 33.74 22.44 -8.60
C PRO A 269 34.03 23.09 -7.24
N LEU A 270 33.31 24.16 -6.89
CA LEU A 270 33.48 24.89 -5.64
C LEU A 270 32.67 24.24 -4.51
N THR A 271 31.37 24.00 -4.76
CA THR A 271 30.45 23.50 -3.72
C THR A 271 30.43 21.98 -3.61
N ARG A 272 30.84 21.27 -4.67
CA ARG A 272 30.68 19.81 -4.87
C ARG A 272 29.22 19.33 -4.88
N TRP A 273 28.26 20.24 -4.85
CA TRP A 273 26.83 19.94 -4.96
C TRP A 273 26.43 19.78 -6.43
N PRO A 274 25.26 19.19 -6.74
CA PRO A 274 24.76 19.18 -8.11
C PRO A 274 24.72 20.60 -8.68
N LYS A 275 25.23 20.75 -9.90
CA LYS A 275 25.50 22.06 -10.51
C LYS A 275 24.26 22.91 -10.79
N VAL A 276 23.13 22.27 -11.05
CA VAL A 276 21.89 22.93 -11.49
C VAL A 276 20.79 22.70 -10.47
N PHE A 277 20.18 23.79 -9.99
CA PHE A 277 18.97 23.75 -9.17
C PHE A 277 17.75 24.08 -10.04
N ASP A 278 16.69 23.28 -9.94
CA ASP A 278 15.43 23.51 -10.64
C ASP A 278 14.48 24.31 -9.73
N GLU A 279 14.29 25.59 -10.03
CA GLU A 279 13.42 26.48 -9.24
C GLU A 279 11.94 26.09 -9.30
N LYS A 280 11.49 25.40 -10.34
CA LYS A 280 10.09 24.99 -10.46
C LYS A 280 9.80 23.77 -9.59
N LEU A 281 10.70 22.80 -9.61
CA LEU A 281 10.59 21.57 -8.81
C LEU A 281 11.14 21.73 -7.39
N GLN A 282 11.88 22.81 -7.10
CA GLN A 282 12.54 23.07 -5.82
C GLN A 282 13.53 21.96 -5.41
N VAL A 283 14.19 21.35 -6.39
CA VAL A 283 15.18 20.27 -6.18
C VAL A 283 16.40 20.47 -7.07
N TYR A 284 17.53 19.87 -6.69
CA TYR A 284 18.66 19.76 -7.60
C TYR A 284 18.30 18.90 -8.81
N LYS A 285 18.65 19.39 -10.00
CA LYS A 285 18.37 18.69 -11.24
C LYS A 285 19.29 17.48 -11.36
N TRP A 286 18.69 16.31 -11.52
CA TRP A 286 19.41 15.05 -11.76
C TRP A 286 19.84 14.89 -13.22
N ASP A 287 20.71 13.91 -13.46
CA ASP A 287 21.12 13.51 -14.80
C ASP A 287 20.11 12.52 -15.41
N ASN A 288 20.03 12.47 -16.74
CA ASN A 288 19.14 11.55 -17.47
C ASN A 288 19.47 10.07 -17.22
N LYS A 289 20.68 9.76 -16.72
CA LYS A 289 21.06 8.43 -16.23
C LYS A 289 20.30 8.00 -14.97
N VAL A 290 19.77 8.96 -14.21
CA VAL A 290 18.99 8.71 -12.98
C VAL A 290 17.50 8.72 -13.30
N ALA A 291 17.00 9.83 -13.84
CA ALA A 291 15.61 9.97 -14.23
C ALA A 291 15.46 10.84 -15.47
N GLN A 292 14.52 10.47 -16.34
CA GLN A 292 14.30 11.15 -17.61
C GLN A 292 12.82 11.12 -18.01
N GLN A 293 12.38 12.16 -18.72
CA GLN A 293 11.05 12.20 -19.34
C GLN A 293 11.00 11.41 -20.64
N PHE A 294 9.88 10.71 -20.85
CA PHE A 294 9.55 10.05 -22.10
C PHE A 294 8.15 10.45 -22.54
N VAL A 295 7.94 10.53 -23.85
CA VAL A 295 6.62 10.78 -24.44
C VAL A 295 6.00 9.44 -24.87
N ARG A 296 4.83 9.12 -24.35
CA ARG A 296 3.95 8.06 -24.84
C ARG A 296 3.04 8.65 -25.91
N GLU A 297 3.34 8.33 -27.17
CA GLU A 297 2.55 8.77 -28.33
C GLU A 297 1.25 7.98 -28.43
N ASN A 298 0.22 8.58 -29.02
CA ASN A 298 -1.08 7.94 -29.26
C ASN A 298 -1.78 7.40 -28.00
N TRP A 299 -1.53 8.02 -26.84
CA TRP A 299 -2.17 7.66 -25.57
C TRP A 299 -3.69 7.75 -25.69
N LYS A 300 -4.39 6.60 -25.64
CA LYS A 300 -5.84 6.54 -25.87
C LYS A 300 -6.59 7.15 -24.70
N ILE A 301 -7.46 8.10 -25.02
CA ILE A 301 -8.43 8.71 -24.11
C ILE A 301 -9.82 8.63 -24.73
N ARG A 302 -10.84 9.01 -23.98
CA ARG A 302 -12.21 9.07 -24.45
C ARG A 302 -12.32 9.98 -25.67
N GLY A 303 -12.89 9.46 -26.75
CA GLY A 303 -13.11 10.21 -27.98
C GLY A 303 -11.84 10.60 -28.77
N GLY A 304 -10.64 10.11 -28.41
CA GLY A 304 -9.43 10.51 -29.12
C GLY A 304 -8.12 9.89 -28.61
N SER A 305 -7.02 10.58 -28.87
CA SER A 305 -5.69 10.20 -28.40
C SER A 305 -4.86 11.46 -28.16
N MET A 306 -3.87 11.38 -27.28
CA MET A 306 -2.96 12.48 -26.98
C MET A 306 -1.53 12.00 -26.80
N ASN A 307 -0.58 12.93 -26.70
CA ASN A 307 0.77 12.63 -26.26
C ASN A 307 0.82 12.81 -24.74
N ARG A 308 1.29 11.80 -24.01
CA ARG A 308 1.47 11.87 -22.55
C ARG A 308 2.95 11.88 -22.22
N THR A 309 3.39 12.83 -21.41
CA THR A 309 4.78 12.88 -20.91
C THR A 309 4.83 12.23 -19.53
N VAL A 310 5.74 11.28 -19.35
CA VAL A 310 5.92 10.53 -18.10
C VAL A 310 7.37 10.60 -17.63
N TRP A 311 7.59 10.61 -16.32
CA TRP A 311 8.92 10.56 -15.72
C TRP A 311 9.29 9.14 -15.35
N LEU A 312 10.48 8.69 -15.74
CA LEU A 312 10.98 7.35 -15.41
C LEU A 312 12.30 7.44 -14.65
N ILE A 313 12.47 6.59 -13.63
CA ILE A 313 13.78 6.21 -13.12
C ILE A 313 14.42 5.25 -14.12
N THR A 314 15.56 5.64 -14.68
CA THR A 314 16.23 4.97 -15.81
C THR A 314 17.50 4.24 -15.39
N THR A 315 17.77 4.14 -14.08
CA THR A 315 18.96 3.51 -13.52
C THR A 315 19.02 2.01 -13.84
N PRO A 316 20.23 1.41 -13.87
CA PRO A 316 20.43 0.08 -14.45
C PRO A 316 19.61 -1.03 -13.78
N LYS A 317 19.65 -1.15 -12.45
CA LYS A 317 18.98 -2.23 -11.71
C LYS A 317 17.47 -2.05 -11.70
N VAL A 318 16.98 -0.81 -11.55
CA VAL A 318 15.54 -0.49 -11.67
C VAL A 318 15.02 -0.92 -13.04
N LYS A 319 15.74 -0.56 -14.12
CA LYS A 319 15.41 -0.94 -15.49
C LYS A 319 15.40 -2.45 -15.70
N GLU A 320 16.38 -3.17 -15.15
CA GLU A 320 16.43 -4.63 -15.17
C GLU A 320 15.18 -5.25 -14.52
N VAL A 321 14.88 -4.83 -13.29
CA VAL A 321 13.75 -5.37 -12.52
C VAL A 321 12.40 -5.11 -13.20
N VAL A 322 12.15 -3.92 -13.73
CA VAL A 322 10.85 -3.66 -14.40
C VAL A 322 10.71 -4.39 -15.73
N ARG A 323 11.82 -4.60 -16.46
CA ARG A 323 11.78 -5.38 -17.70
C ARG A 323 11.41 -6.83 -17.44
N GLU A 324 12.00 -7.41 -16.39
CA GLU A 324 11.66 -8.75 -15.92
C GLU A 324 10.22 -8.82 -15.41
N HIS A 325 9.83 -7.90 -14.50
CA HIS A 325 8.51 -7.87 -13.88
C HIS A 325 7.39 -7.82 -14.92
N PHE A 326 7.45 -6.89 -15.87
CA PHE A 326 6.42 -6.74 -16.90
C PHE A 326 6.60 -7.69 -18.09
N ASN A 327 7.73 -8.41 -18.19
CA ASN A 327 8.15 -9.13 -19.40
C ASN A 327 8.17 -8.20 -20.64
N CYS A 328 8.84 -7.05 -20.51
CA CYS A 328 8.96 -6.04 -21.57
C CYS A 328 10.42 -5.58 -21.73
N SER A 329 11.18 -6.23 -22.61
CA SER A 329 12.62 -5.96 -22.81
C SER A 329 12.95 -4.54 -23.29
N THR A 330 12.00 -3.84 -23.90
CA THR A 330 12.18 -2.49 -24.45
C THR A 330 11.80 -1.39 -23.46
N LEU A 331 11.39 -1.72 -22.23
CA LEU A 331 11.00 -0.74 -21.24
C LEU A 331 12.20 0.13 -20.82
N GLU A 332 12.00 1.44 -20.72
CA GLU A 332 13.06 2.42 -20.52
C GLU A 332 13.44 2.62 -19.04
N GLY A 333 12.57 2.21 -18.12
CA GLY A 333 12.69 2.47 -16.68
C GLY A 333 11.36 2.29 -15.95
N ALA A 334 11.34 2.63 -14.67
CA ALA A 334 10.13 2.59 -13.83
C ALA A 334 9.48 3.98 -13.77
N GLU A 335 8.19 4.06 -14.06
CA GLU A 335 7.43 5.31 -14.06
C GLU A 335 7.25 5.84 -12.62
N LEU A 336 7.45 7.15 -12.46
CA LEU A 336 7.20 7.90 -11.23
C LEU A 336 5.82 8.54 -11.31
N GLU A 337 5.17 8.64 -10.15
CA GLU A 337 3.89 9.31 -9.96
C GLU A 337 3.91 10.74 -10.52
N ASP A 338 2.90 11.09 -11.33
CA ASP A 338 2.75 12.40 -11.96
C ASP A 338 1.57 13.22 -11.41
N GLN A 339 0.74 12.63 -10.53
CA GLN A 339 -0.38 13.29 -9.87
C GLN A 339 -0.07 13.70 -8.42
N GLY A 340 -0.94 14.53 -7.86
CA GLY A 340 -0.81 15.07 -6.51
C GLY A 340 0.08 16.32 -6.43
N SER A 341 0.52 16.64 -5.21
CA SER A 341 1.36 17.81 -4.94
C SER A 341 2.86 17.48 -5.14
N SER A 342 3.74 18.46 -4.96
CA SER A 342 5.20 18.21 -4.91
C SER A 342 5.62 17.19 -3.85
N GLY A 343 4.73 16.94 -2.86
CA GLY A 343 4.96 15.93 -1.85
C GLY A 343 4.53 14.50 -2.24
N THR A 344 4.06 14.31 -3.47
CA THR A 344 3.60 13.00 -3.97
C THR A 344 4.18 12.73 -5.37
N ALA A 345 4.08 13.69 -6.28
CA ALA A 345 4.67 13.58 -7.61
C ALA A 345 6.20 13.42 -7.53
N LEU A 346 6.77 12.58 -8.40
CA LEU A 346 8.21 12.28 -8.53
C LEU A 346 8.88 11.65 -7.30
N THR A 347 8.14 11.44 -6.22
CA THR A 347 8.65 10.88 -4.95
C THR A 347 8.08 9.48 -4.68
N HIS A 348 7.23 8.98 -5.57
CA HIS A 348 6.56 7.70 -5.51
C HIS A 348 6.58 7.00 -6.87
N TRP A 349 6.38 5.69 -6.86
CA TRP A 349 6.09 4.91 -8.06
C TRP A 349 4.70 5.20 -8.60
N GLU A 350 4.56 5.18 -9.92
CA GLU A 350 3.28 5.33 -10.62
C GLU A 350 2.28 4.27 -10.18
N LYS A 351 1.21 4.70 -9.52
CA LYS A 351 0.28 3.77 -8.87
C LYS A 351 -0.48 2.91 -9.88
N ARG A 352 -0.83 3.44 -11.07
CA ARG A 352 -1.43 2.66 -12.17
C ARG A 352 -0.62 1.41 -12.50
N LEU A 353 0.71 1.51 -12.43
CA LEU A 353 1.63 0.44 -12.84
C LEU A 353 2.10 -0.43 -11.69
N PHE A 354 2.05 0.06 -10.45
CA PHE A 354 2.69 -0.57 -9.30
C PHE A 354 1.77 -0.63 -8.07
N GLU A 355 0.46 -0.79 -8.24
CA GLU A 355 -0.57 -0.63 -7.20
C GLU A 355 -0.23 -1.13 -5.78
N HIS A 356 0.29 -2.35 -5.64
CA HIS A 356 0.65 -2.96 -4.35
C HIS A 356 2.10 -2.68 -3.91
N GLU A 357 2.83 -1.80 -4.57
CA GLU A 357 4.17 -1.40 -4.15
C GLU A 357 4.06 -0.40 -3.00
N ILE A 358 4.86 -0.60 -1.96
CA ILE A 358 4.81 0.23 -0.75
C ILE A 358 5.05 1.71 -1.04
N MET A 359 5.85 2.05 -2.06
CA MET A 359 6.23 3.41 -2.45
C MET A 359 5.30 4.02 -3.49
N THR A 360 4.05 3.56 -3.61
CA THR A 360 3.00 4.31 -4.31
C THR A 360 2.47 5.45 -3.42
N GLY A 361 1.92 6.51 -4.02
CA GLY A 361 1.48 7.72 -3.31
C GLY A 361 0.26 7.54 -2.38
N THR A 362 -0.39 6.38 -2.44
CA THR A 362 -1.49 6.01 -1.53
C THR A 362 -1.37 4.56 -1.09
N TYR A 363 -1.60 4.35 0.20
CA TYR A 363 -1.59 3.05 0.85
C TYR A 363 -2.68 2.13 0.29
N THR A 364 -2.28 0.89 0.01
CA THR A 364 -3.16 -0.22 -0.34
C THR A 364 -3.08 -1.31 0.70
N GLN A 365 -4.18 -2.05 0.88
CA GLN A 365 -4.14 -3.28 1.65
C GLN A 365 -3.19 -4.25 0.92
N GLU A 366 -2.27 -4.90 1.63
CA GLU A 366 -1.22 -5.76 1.06
C GLU A 366 -0.08 -5.06 0.29
N SER A 367 0.27 -3.82 0.65
CA SER A 367 1.50 -3.18 0.16
C SER A 367 2.76 -4.04 0.43
N VAL A 368 3.63 -4.17 -0.58
CA VAL A 368 4.87 -4.94 -0.56
C VAL A 368 6.10 -4.06 -0.80
N ILE A 369 7.20 -4.36 -0.09
CA ILE A 369 8.54 -3.89 -0.49
C ILE A 369 9.06 -4.87 -1.53
N SER A 370 9.01 -4.46 -2.79
CA SER A 370 9.35 -5.34 -3.91
C SER A 370 10.81 -5.19 -4.35
N ASN A 371 11.25 -6.06 -5.27
CA ASN A 371 12.54 -5.91 -5.95
C ASN A 371 12.71 -4.52 -6.59
N LEU A 372 11.63 -3.83 -6.96
CA LEU A 372 11.69 -2.52 -7.60
C LEU A 372 12.25 -1.46 -6.64
N THR A 373 11.67 -1.32 -5.46
CA THR A 373 12.14 -0.36 -4.45
C THR A 373 13.53 -0.71 -3.93
N LEU A 374 13.83 -2.00 -3.77
CA LEU A 374 15.18 -2.46 -3.42
C LEU A 374 16.20 -2.15 -4.52
N ALA A 375 15.83 -2.23 -5.79
CA ALA A 375 16.68 -1.83 -6.90
C ALA A 375 17.00 -0.33 -6.90
N LEU A 376 16.05 0.53 -6.53
CA LEU A 376 16.33 1.96 -6.38
C LEU A 376 17.33 2.22 -5.26
N LEU A 377 17.22 1.51 -4.13
CA LEU A 377 18.17 1.59 -3.03
C LEU A 377 19.58 1.15 -3.47
N GLU A 378 19.71 0.09 -4.27
CA GLU A 378 21.00 -0.33 -4.83
C GLU A 378 21.57 0.69 -5.83
N ASP A 379 20.73 1.15 -6.77
CA ASP A 379 21.10 2.10 -7.82
C ASP A 379 21.38 3.52 -7.29
N SER A 380 20.99 3.83 -6.05
CA SER A 380 21.43 5.06 -5.37
C SER A 380 22.96 5.14 -5.24
N GLY A 381 23.62 3.98 -5.28
CA GLY A 381 25.06 3.84 -5.08
C GLY A 381 25.47 3.82 -3.60
N TRP A 382 24.53 3.95 -2.67
CA TRP A 382 24.81 4.06 -1.24
C TRP A 382 24.75 2.75 -0.48
N TYR A 383 23.94 1.80 -0.94
CA TYR A 383 23.64 0.57 -0.22
C TYR A 383 23.96 -0.67 -1.04
N ASP A 384 24.42 -1.72 -0.35
CA ASP A 384 24.29 -3.10 -0.80
C ASP A 384 22.97 -3.65 -0.26
N VAL A 385 22.22 -4.38 -1.10
CA VAL A 385 20.83 -4.77 -0.82
C VAL A 385 20.68 -6.29 -0.81
N SER A 386 19.97 -6.81 0.19
CA SER A 386 19.53 -8.21 0.25
C SER A 386 18.11 -8.30 -0.31
N TYR A 387 18.00 -8.86 -1.51
CA TYR A 387 16.72 -9.12 -2.16
C TYR A 387 15.90 -10.23 -1.50
N ASP A 388 16.48 -11.02 -0.59
CA ASP A 388 15.76 -12.07 0.15
C ASP A 388 14.66 -11.53 1.06
N GLN A 389 14.73 -10.24 1.41
CA GLN A 389 13.70 -9.57 2.22
C GLN A 389 12.56 -9.00 1.36
N SER A 390 12.69 -9.03 0.04
CA SER A 390 11.64 -8.53 -0.84
C SER A 390 10.43 -9.45 -0.85
N LYS A 391 9.30 -8.88 -1.24
CA LYS A 391 8.07 -9.63 -1.50
C LYS A 391 7.70 -9.53 -2.98
N PRO A 392 7.10 -10.59 -3.56
CA PRO A 392 6.66 -10.55 -4.95
C PRO A 392 5.62 -9.44 -5.18
N LEU A 393 5.89 -8.55 -6.14
CA LEU A 393 4.87 -7.68 -6.70
C LEU A 393 4.12 -8.47 -7.77
N LEU A 394 2.80 -8.61 -7.63
CA LEU A 394 1.98 -9.38 -8.57
C LEU A 394 1.27 -8.51 -9.60
N TRP A 395 0.94 -7.27 -9.22
CA TRP A 395 0.28 -6.32 -10.09
C TRP A 395 1.13 -6.06 -11.35
N GLY A 396 0.55 -6.27 -12.53
CA GLY A 396 1.22 -6.07 -13.82
C GLY A 396 2.28 -7.11 -14.18
N LYS A 397 2.50 -8.15 -13.37
CA LYS A 397 3.53 -9.16 -13.64
C LYS A 397 3.24 -9.89 -14.95
N ASN A 398 4.22 -9.95 -15.85
CA ASN A 398 4.13 -10.53 -17.20
C ASN A 398 3.06 -9.92 -18.11
N SER A 399 2.56 -8.70 -17.82
CA SER A 399 1.49 -8.08 -18.61
C SER A 399 1.95 -7.53 -19.97
N GLY A 400 3.27 -7.52 -20.24
CA GLY A 400 3.86 -7.08 -21.50
C GLY A 400 3.94 -5.57 -21.67
N CYS A 401 4.57 -5.14 -22.77
CA CYS A 401 4.83 -3.72 -23.03
C CYS A 401 3.57 -2.87 -23.19
N ASP A 402 2.48 -3.46 -23.71
CA ASP A 402 1.23 -2.74 -23.94
C ASP A 402 0.59 -2.28 -22.62
N PHE A 403 0.67 -3.08 -21.56
CA PHE A 403 0.17 -2.70 -20.23
C PHE A 403 0.89 -1.46 -19.69
N VAL A 404 2.20 -1.38 -19.91
CA VAL A 404 3.05 -0.35 -19.31
C VAL A 404 3.04 0.94 -20.13
N LYS A 405 3.20 0.81 -21.46
CA LYS A 405 3.45 1.94 -22.36
C LYS A 405 2.18 2.59 -22.92
N LYS A 406 1.01 1.97 -22.74
CA LYS A 406 -0.28 2.47 -23.25
C LYS A 406 -1.24 2.78 -22.09
N SER A 407 -2.32 3.47 -22.41
CA SER A 407 -3.35 3.80 -21.42
C SER A 407 -4.14 2.57 -20.99
N CYS A 408 -4.69 2.60 -19.77
CA CYS A 408 -5.60 1.56 -19.30
C CYS A 408 -6.85 1.45 -20.19
N LYS A 409 -7.25 2.54 -20.86
CA LYS A 409 -8.27 2.51 -21.92
C LYS A 409 -7.90 1.50 -23.01
N GLU A 410 -6.71 1.64 -23.59
CA GLU A 410 -6.30 0.79 -24.71
C GLU A 410 -6.19 -0.68 -24.28
N TRP A 411 -5.70 -0.92 -23.07
CA TRP A 411 -5.70 -2.25 -22.46
C TRP A 411 -7.12 -2.83 -22.34
N ILE A 412 -8.03 -2.08 -21.71
CA ILE A 412 -9.43 -2.48 -21.51
C ILE A 412 -10.09 -2.78 -22.85
N ASP A 413 -9.99 -1.86 -23.82
CA ASP A 413 -10.60 -2.01 -25.15
C ASP A 413 -10.03 -3.23 -25.90
N ALA A 414 -8.71 -3.46 -25.81
CA ALA A 414 -8.06 -4.61 -26.43
C ALA A 414 -8.50 -5.95 -25.81
N LYS A 415 -8.74 -5.99 -24.50
CA LYS A 415 -9.25 -7.19 -23.81
C LYS A 415 -10.72 -7.44 -24.13
N LEU A 416 -11.55 -6.41 -24.02
CA LEU A 416 -12.99 -6.51 -24.25
C LEU A 416 -13.31 -6.86 -25.72
N SER A 417 -12.56 -6.32 -26.69
CA SER A 417 -12.74 -6.68 -28.11
C SER A 417 -12.46 -8.15 -28.43
N LYS A 418 -11.68 -8.84 -27.59
CA LYS A 418 -11.39 -10.27 -27.66
C LYS A 418 -12.29 -11.11 -26.74
N ASN A 419 -13.27 -10.48 -26.08
CA ASN A 419 -14.09 -11.10 -25.04
C ASN A 419 -13.26 -11.70 -23.88
N GLU A 420 -12.12 -11.06 -23.57
CA GLU A 420 -11.24 -11.40 -22.46
C GLU A 420 -11.54 -10.54 -21.22
N ASN A 421 -11.17 -11.03 -20.03
CA ASN A 421 -11.26 -10.26 -18.80
C ASN A 421 -10.21 -9.11 -18.83
N PRO A 422 -10.62 -7.83 -18.61
CA PRO A 422 -9.71 -6.69 -18.60
C PRO A 422 -8.81 -6.59 -17.36
N SER A 423 -8.90 -7.56 -16.43
CA SER A 423 -8.07 -7.64 -15.22
C SER A 423 -6.58 -7.31 -15.50
N PRO A 424 -5.92 -6.51 -14.64
CA PRO A 424 -6.39 -6.07 -13.32
C PRO A 424 -7.43 -4.94 -13.33
N TYR A 425 -7.62 -4.27 -14.47
CA TYR A 425 -8.64 -3.23 -14.62
C TYR A 425 -10.06 -3.82 -14.73
N CYS A 426 -11.08 -2.96 -14.56
CA CYS A 426 -12.47 -3.38 -14.56
C CYS A 426 -13.39 -2.29 -15.14
N VAL A 427 -14.61 -2.67 -15.56
CA VAL A 427 -15.55 -1.75 -16.24
C VAL A 427 -16.98 -1.77 -15.65
N THR A 428 -17.16 -2.43 -14.52
CA THR A 428 -18.48 -2.62 -13.88
C THR A 428 -18.69 -1.60 -12.77
N SER A 429 -19.77 -0.82 -12.82
CA SER A 429 -20.08 0.18 -11.80
C SER A 429 -20.44 -0.45 -10.44
N PRO A 430 -20.33 0.28 -9.31
CA PRO A 430 -20.47 -0.29 -7.96
C PRO A 430 -21.85 -0.90 -7.70
N GLU A 431 -22.89 -0.29 -8.26
CA GLU A 431 -24.28 -0.75 -8.12
C GLU A 431 -24.48 -2.18 -8.66
N TYR A 432 -23.62 -2.60 -9.60
CA TYR A 432 -23.65 -3.93 -10.23
C TYR A 432 -22.32 -4.68 -10.07
N SER A 433 -21.38 -4.13 -9.30
CA SER A 433 -20.05 -4.71 -9.19
C SER A 433 -20.15 -5.97 -8.35
N LYS A 434 -19.76 -7.08 -8.99
CA LYS A 434 -19.71 -8.39 -8.38
C LYS A 434 -18.48 -8.47 -7.50
N ARG A 435 -18.65 -9.00 -6.28
CA ARG A 435 -17.52 -9.42 -5.45
C ARG A 435 -16.84 -10.61 -6.12
N ILE A 436 -15.56 -10.51 -6.38
CA ILE A 436 -14.78 -11.58 -6.99
C ILE A 436 -13.52 -11.83 -6.15
N CYS A 437 -12.85 -12.94 -6.39
CA CYS A 437 -11.56 -13.18 -5.76
C CYS A 437 -10.44 -12.39 -6.43
N SER A 438 -9.48 -11.94 -5.60
CA SER A 438 -8.20 -11.46 -6.08
C SER A 438 -7.47 -12.59 -6.85
N TYR A 439 -6.45 -12.23 -7.63
CA TYR A 439 -5.67 -13.20 -8.41
C TYR A 439 -5.07 -14.34 -7.55
N THR A 440 -4.64 -14.04 -6.32
CA THR A 440 -4.07 -15.04 -5.39
C THR A 440 -5.11 -15.81 -4.58
N HIS A 441 -6.38 -15.41 -4.70
CA HIS A 441 -7.49 -15.90 -3.88
C HIS A 441 -7.34 -15.61 -2.38
N ASP A 442 -6.54 -14.64 -1.96
CA ASP A 442 -6.40 -14.35 -0.52
C ASP A 442 -7.45 -13.34 -0.01
N THR A 443 -8.09 -12.61 -0.92
CA THR A 443 -8.96 -11.47 -0.60
C THR A 443 -10.15 -11.39 -1.55
N ILE A 444 -11.28 -10.90 -1.05
CA ILE A 444 -12.45 -10.53 -1.86
C ILE A 444 -12.27 -9.08 -2.37
N VAL A 445 -12.39 -8.88 -3.68
CA VAL A 445 -12.22 -7.58 -4.33
C VAL A 445 -13.46 -7.17 -5.11
N MET A 446 -13.57 -5.88 -5.43
CA MET A 446 -14.66 -5.27 -6.20
C MET A 446 -14.13 -4.16 -7.10
N CYS A 447 -14.81 -3.91 -8.21
CA CYS A 447 -14.41 -2.85 -9.14
C CYS A 447 -14.59 -1.46 -8.50
N ASN A 448 -13.52 -0.69 -8.40
CA ASN A 448 -13.51 0.65 -7.82
C ASN A 448 -13.93 1.77 -8.78
N LEU A 449 -14.63 1.44 -9.87
CA LEU A 449 -15.25 2.43 -10.74
C LEU A 449 -16.30 3.21 -9.96
N VAL A 450 -16.27 4.54 -9.96
CA VAL A 450 -17.27 5.38 -9.27
C VAL A 450 -17.76 6.50 -10.18
N GLN A 451 -18.87 7.13 -9.79
CA GLN A 451 -19.36 8.37 -10.41
C GLN A 451 -19.00 9.56 -9.52
N TYR A 452 -18.27 10.53 -10.09
CA TYR A 452 -17.89 11.77 -9.44
C TYR A 452 -19.01 12.82 -9.52
N SER A 453 -19.00 13.78 -8.60
CA SER A 453 -19.91 14.94 -8.61
C SER A 453 -19.57 15.97 -9.71
N SER A 454 -18.39 15.88 -10.29
CA SER A 454 -17.89 16.76 -11.35
C SER A 454 -17.13 15.93 -12.38
N PRO A 455 -17.03 16.38 -13.65
CA PRO A 455 -16.25 15.67 -14.66
C PRO A 455 -14.80 15.49 -14.19
N ILE A 456 -14.25 14.28 -14.39
CA ILE A 456 -12.81 14.06 -14.17
C ILE A 456 -12.01 14.69 -15.33
N PRO A 457 -10.71 15.00 -15.14
CA PRO A 457 -9.90 15.62 -16.18
C PRO A 457 -9.94 14.84 -17.50
N ALA A 458 -9.94 15.54 -18.62
CA ALA A 458 -10.22 14.96 -19.95
C ALA A 458 -9.19 13.90 -20.35
N GLU A 459 -7.94 14.06 -19.94
CA GLU A 459 -6.81 13.16 -20.13
C GLU A 459 -6.99 11.79 -19.42
N TYR A 460 -7.83 11.72 -18.39
CA TYR A 460 -8.12 10.50 -17.62
C TYR A 460 -9.50 9.91 -17.92
N GLN A 461 -10.30 10.54 -18.80
CA GLN A 461 -11.56 9.94 -19.23
C GLN A 461 -11.27 8.79 -20.19
N ILE A 462 -11.66 7.56 -19.85
CA ILE A 462 -11.31 6.36 -20.63
C ILE A 462 -12.50 5.68 -21.34
N PHE A 463 -13.74 6.02 -20.95
CA PHE A 463 -14.93 5.28 -21.38
C PHE A 463 -15.62 5.92 -22.57
N ASP A 464 -15.72 5.19 -23.69
CA ASP A 464 -16.59 5.54 -24.82
C ASP A 464 -18.02 5.00 -24.64
N SER A 465 -18.16 3.95 -23.83
CA SER A 465 -19.42 3.39 -23.37
C SER A 465 -19.22 2.72 -22.00
N LEU A 466 -20.28 2.65 -21.22
CA LEU A 466 -20.34 1.88 -19.98
C LEU A 466 -21.69 1.16 -19.90
N PRO A 467 -21.75 -0.06 -19.34
CA PRO A 467 -23.02 -0.72 -19.08
C PRO A 467 -23.96 0.18 -18.28
N ASN A 468 -25.22 0.27 -18.71
CA ASN A 468 -26.28 1.05 -18.05
C ASN A 468 -26.09 2.58 -18.03
N VAL A 469 -25.08 3.13 -18.71
CA VAL A 469 -24.90 4.58 -18.90
C VAL A 469 -25.31 4.95 -20.32
N THR A 470 -26.56 5.36 -20.51
CA THR A 470 -27.11 5.73 -21.82
C THR A 470 -26.74 7.15 -22.23
N ASN A 471 -26.65 8.07 -21.28
CA ASN A 471 -26.22 9.44 -21.53
C ASN A 471 -24.70 9.50 -21.73
N LYS A 472 -24.25 9.66 -22.98
CA LYS A 472 -22.81 9.80 -23.28
C LYS A 472 -22.15 10.94 -22.52
N ALA A 473 -22.83 12.06 -22.26
CA ALA A 473 -22.22 13.16 -21.50
C ALA A 473 -21.87 12.75 -20.06
N ALA A 474 -22.61 11.81 -19.47
CA ALA A 474 -22.35 11.31 -18.13
C ALA A 474 -21.06 10.50 -18.01
N LEU A 475 -20.55 9.92 -19.11
CA LEU A 475 -19.29 9.15 -19.11
C LEU A 475 -18.07 9.95 -18.63
N ALA A 476 -18.10 11.30 -18.76
CA ALA A 476 -17.06 12.18 -18.27
C ALA A 476 -16.92 12.19 -16.73
N TYR A 477 -17.92 11.66 -16.01
CA TYR A 477 -17.99 11.64 -14.56
C TYR A 477 -17.59 10.29 -13.98
N TYR A 478 -17.24 9.31 -14.82
CA TYR A 478 -16.89 7.95 -14.39
C TYR A 478 -15.38 7.70 -14.49
N GLY A 479 -14.82 7.17 -13.41
CA GLY A 479 -13.41 6.78 -13.31
C GLY A 479 -13.18 5.89 -12.09
N GLY A 480 -12.00 5.30 -11.98
CA GLY A 480 -11.55 4.60 -10.78
C GLY A 480 -11.46 5.55 -9.59
N HIS A 481 -11.86 5.08 -8.41
CA HIS A 481 -11.95 5.85 -7.17
C HIS A 481 -10.60 6.45 -6.74
N VAL A 482 -9.51 5.75 -7.03
CA VAL A 482 -8.16 6.18 -6.70
C VAL A 482 -7.62 7.05 -7.82
N SER A 483 -7.54 8.35 -7.55
CA SER A 483 -7.09 9.34 -8.55
C SER A 483 -5.70 9.02 -9.07
N PHE A 484 -4.75 8.72 -8.16
CA PHE A 484 -3.34 8.39 -8.43
C PHE A 484 -3.13 7.18 -9.35
N ALA A 485 -4.14 6.33 -9.54
CA ALA A 485 -4.09 5.28 -10.53
C ALA A 485 -4.57 5.78 -11.91
N ASP A 486 -4.34 7.06 -12.25
CA ASP A 486 -4.84 7.73 -13.46
C ASP A 486 -6.36 7.66 -13.65
N TYR A 487 -7.12 7.58 -12.55
CA TYR A 487 -8.55 7.24 -12.58
C TYR A 487 -8.85 5.95 -13.38
N CYS A 488 -7.88 5.06 -13.57
CA CYS A 488 -8.10 3.74 -14.13
C CYS A 488 -8.84 2.88 -13.09
N PRO A 489 -10.01 2.33 -13.42
CA PRO A 489 -10.75 1.47 -12.50
C PRO A 489 -10.16 0.07 -12.48
N TYR A 490 -10.02 -0.48 -11.28
CA TYR A 490 -9.50 -1.82 -11.03
C TYR A 490 -10.22 -2.51 -9.88
N ASN A 491 -9.99 -3.82 -9.78
CA ASN A 491 -10.54 -4.61 -8.68
C ASN A 491 -9.72 -4.36 -7.41
N GLN A 492 -10.34 -3.71 -6.42
CA GLN A 492 -9.73 -3.28 -5.17
C GLN A 492 -10.33 -4.03 -3.98
N GLU A 493 -9.53 -4.23 -2.93
CA GLU A 493 -9.97 -4.79 -1.65
C GLU A 493 -11.07 -3.94 -1.01
N LEU A 494 -11.94 -4.61 -0.26
CA LEU A 494 -13.05 -4.00 0.43
C LEU A 494 -12.76 -3.80 1.92
N SER A 495 -13.27 -2.69 2.46
CA SER A 495 -13.40 -2.45 3.90
C SER A 495 -14.88 -2.30 4.29
N PHE A 496 -15.29 -2.92 5.40
CA PHE A 496 -16.69 -2.95 5.83
C PHE A 496 -16.97 -1.88 6.90
N LYS A 497 -17.87 -0.92 6.61
CA LYS A 497 -18.21 0.17 7.54
C LYS A 497 -18.61 -0.34 8.93
N ASN A 498 -18.23 0.43 9.96
CA ASN A 498 -18.53 0.19 11.37
C ASN A 498 -17.95 -1.11 11.93
N SER A 499 -17.00 -1.72 11.24
CA SER A 499 -16.26 -2.88 11.72
C SER A 499 -14.77 -2.68 11.44
N LYS A 500 -13.91 -3.30 12.25
CA LYS A 500 -12.47 -3.38 11.97
C LYS A 500 -12.15 -4.38 10.84
N ARG A 501 -13.16 -4.86 10.12
CA ARG A 501 -13.06 -5.96 9.17
C ARG A 501 -12.75 -5.44 7.77
N ASP A 502 -11.82 -6.09 7.12
CA ASP A 502 -11.60 -6.02 5.70
C ASP A 502 -12.00 -7.33 5.02
N SER A 503 -11.61 -7.49 3.76
CA SER A 503 -12.03 -8.58 2.88
C SER A 503 -11.02 -9.73 2.79
N ARG A 504 -9.95 -9.69 3.60
CA ARG A 504 -8.89 -10.72 3.59
C ARG A 504 -9.39 -11.99 4.25
N CYS A 505 -9.32 -13.11 3.54
CA CYS A 505 -9.87 -14.37 4.00
C CYS A 505 -9.06 -15.00 5.13
N TYR A 506 -7.76 -14.70 5.22
CA TYR A 506 -6.87 -15.34 6.17
C TYR A 506 -6.87 -14.75 7.59
N LEU A 507 -7.61 -13.64 7.80
CA LEU A 507 -7.70 -12.96 9.09
C LEU A 507 -8.95 -13.39 9.84
N GLU A 508 -8.79 -14.08 10.97
CA GLU A 508 -9.91 -14.54 11.82
C GLU A 508 -10.80 -13.38 12.31
N GLU A 509 -10.22 -12.20 12.51
CA GLU A 509 -10.92 -10.97 12.87
C GLU A 509 -12.00 -10.56 11.86
N ASN A 510 -11.87 -11.02 10.60
CA ASN A 510 -12.83 -10.76 9.53
C ASN A 510 -14.02 -11.74 9.53
N GLN A 511 -14.14 -12.66 10.48
CA GLN A 511 -15.27 -13.59 10.54
C GLN A 511 -16.62 -12.86 10.68
N PRO A 512 -17.60 -13.09 9.78
CA PRO A 512 -18.95 -12.56 9.94
C PRO A 512 -19.68 -13.16 11.13
N LEU A 513 -20.52 -12.35 11.79
CA LEU A 513 -21.48 -12.83 12.77
C LEU A 513 -22.41 -13.86 12.12
N ASN A 514 -22.85 -14.87 12.88
CA ASN A 514 -23.70 -15.96 12.34
C ASN A 514 -24.97 -15.44 11.64
N VAL A 515 -25.56 -14.35 12.15
CA VAL A 515 -26.76 -13.72 11.56
C VAL A 515 -26.49 -12.99 10.25
N GLU A 516 -25.22 -12.69 9.94
CA GLU A 516 -24.74 -12.04 8.71
C GLU A 516 -23.98 -13.01 7.80
N ASN A 517 -23.69 -14.23 8.28
CA ASN A 517 -22.90 -15.23 7.56
C ASN A 517 -23.78 -16.09 6.64
N TYR A 518 -24.24 -15.48 5.57
CA TYR A 518 -25.25 -16.09 4.73
C TYR A 518 -24.73 -17.09 3.68
N ALA A 519 -23.42 -17.09 3.46
CA ALA A 519 -22.76 -18.01 2.54
C ALA A 519 -21.91 -19.05 3.28
N LEU A 520 -22.07 -19.18 4.60
CA LEU A 520 -21.25 -20.07 5.44
C LEU A 520 -19.73 -19.81 5.28
N GLU A 521 -19.37 -18.53 5.17
CA GLU A 521 -17.98 -18.10 5.09
C GLU A 521 -17.23 -18.42 6.39
N GLN A 522 -15.98 -18.80 6.24
CA GLN A 522 -15.07 -19.06 7.34
C GLN A 522 -13.74 -18.37 7.09
N TYR A 523 -13.36 -17.49 8.00
CA TYR A 523 -12.12 -16.73 7.97
C TYR A 523 -11.13 -17.33 8.97
N SER A 524 -9.95 -17.67 8.50
CA SER A 524 -8.89 -18.29 9.31
C SER A 524 -7.58 -18.28 8.55
N SER A 525 -6.44 -18.48 9.21
CA SER A 525 -5.15 -18.62 8.52
C SER A 525 -5.11 -19.69 7.41
N LYS A 526 -6.11 -20.58 7.34
CA LYS A 526 -6.29 -21.60 6.29
C LYS A 526 -7.48 -21.34 5.37
N SER A 527 -7.90 -20.09 5.24
CA SER A 527 -9.02 -19.68 4.40
C SER A 527 -8.58 -18.86 3.21
N LYS A 528 -9.21 -19.13 2.06
CA LYS A 528 -9.04 -18.40 0.81
C LYS A 528 -10.39 -18.05 0.21
N CYS A 529 -10.38 -17.09 -0.70
CA CYS A 529 -11.52 -16.64 -1.47
C CYS A 529 -11.87 -17.65 -2.55
N PHE A 530 -13.14 -17.98 -2.67
CA PHE A 530 -13.70 -18.71 -3.80
C PHE A 530 -14.82 -17.92 -4.46
N ASN A 531 -14.84 -17.91 -5.80
CA ASN A 531 -15.93 -17.32 -6.57
C ASN A 531 -17.18 -18.19 -6.44
N HIS A 532 -18.34 -17.59 -6.39
CA HIS A 532 -19.62 -18.30 -6.36
C HIS A 532 -20.17 -18.50 -7.77
N GLY A 533 -20.69 -19.70 -8.06
CA GLY A 533 -21.31 -20.02 -9.35
C GLY A 533 -22.79 -19.64 -9.43
N SER A 534 -23.42 -19.37 -8.28
CA SER A 534 -24.83 -19.02 -8.17
C SER A 534 -25.09 -18.12 -6.97
N VAL A 535 -26.29 -17.53 -6.93
CA VAL A 535 -26.75 -16.75 -5.79
C VAL A 535 -27.02 -17.66 -4.59
N TRP A 536 -26.54 -17.24 -3.42
CA TRP A 536 -26.80 -17.97 -2.17
C TRP A 536 -28.21 -17.71 -1.65
N ASN A 537 -28.85 -18.78 -1.19
CA ASN A 537 -30.18 -18.77 -0.59
C ASN A 537 -30.12 -19.39 0.80
N GLN A 538 -30.68 -18.68 1.77
CA GLN A 538 -30.89 -19.19 3.11
C GLN A 538 -32.39 -19.38 3.31
N TYR A 539 -32.80 -20.61 3.62
CA TYR A 539 -34.16 -20.97 4.01
C TYR A 539 -34.19 -21.19 5.52
N PHE A 540 -35.10 -20.52 6.20
CA PHE A 540 -35.24 -20.55 7.66
C PHE A 540 -36.71 -20.55 8.04
N ASP A 541 -36.99 -20.70 9.34
CA ASP A 541 -38.35 -20.83 9.88
C ASP A 541 -39.14 -21.94 9.14
N LYS A 542 -38.66 -23.18 9.26
CA LYS A 542 -39.25 -24.36 8.60
C LYS A 542 -39.44 -24.17 7.09
N CYS A 543 -38.47 -23.52 6.44
CA CYS A 543 -38.47 -23.18 5.02
C CYS A 543 -39.58 -22.22 4.55
N GLN A 544 -40.33 -21.59 5.47
CA GLN A 544 -41.37 -20.63 5.11
C GLN A 544 -40.77 -19.29 4.67
N MET A 545 -39.58 -18.97 5.19
CA MET A 545 -38.86 -17.75 4.84
C MET A 545 -37.63 -18.07 4.00
N ARG A 546 -37.36 -17.20 3.03
CA ARG A 546 -36.17 -17.25 2.16
C ARG A 546 -35.49 -15.90 2.11
N ARG A 547 -34.19 -15.89 2.35
CA ARG A 547 -33.31 -14.76 2.07
C ARG A 547 -32.44 -15.10 0.86
N ARG A 548 -32.36 -14.19 -0.11
CA ARG A 548 -31.59 -14.34 -1.36
C ARG A 548 -30.53 -13.25 -1.44
N ILE A 549 -29.29 -13.61 -1.80
CA ILE A 549 -28.18 -12.67 -1.86
C ILE A 549 -27.62 -12.61 -3.26
N THR A 550 -27.78 -11.46 -3.90
CA THR A 550 -27.48 -11.27 -5.32
C THR A 550 -26.11 -10.64 -5.59
N LEU A 551 -25.54 -9.93 -4.62
CA LEU A 551 -24.27 -9.18 -4.78
C LEU A 551 -23.04 -9.93 -4.25
N GLN A 552 -23.24 -10.98 -3.45
CA GLN A 552 -22.16 -11.80 -2.90
C GLN A 552 -21.81 -12.94 -3.86
N THR A 553 -20.96 -12.61 -4.84
CA THR A 553 -20.49 -13.55 -5.88
C THR A 553 -19.12 -14.15 -5.58
N ALA A 554 -18.60 -13.93 -4.38
CA ALA A 554 -17.42 -14.60 -3.82
C ALA A 554 -17.52 -14.63 -2.29
N GLY A 555 -16.78 -15.54 -1.65
CA GLY A 555 -16.75 -15.72 -0.20
C GLY A 555 -15.47 -16.41 0.26
N CYS A 556 -15.17 -16.31 1.55
CA CYS A 556 -13.98 -16.93 2.15
C CYS A 556 -14.31 -18.30 2.75
N TYR A 557 -13.53 -19.32 2.41
CA TYR A 557 -13.73 -20.70 2.88
C TYR A 557 -12.41 -21.34 3.26
N GLN A 558 -12.46 -22.25 4.23
CA GLN A 558 -11.31 -23.08 4.56
C GLN A 558 -11.00 -24.04 3.42
N PHE A 559 -9.71 -24.31 3.21
CA PHE A 559 -9.26 -25.18 2.13
C PHE A 559 -8.12 -26.10 2.57
N GLU A 560 -7.94 -27.17 1.82
CA GLU A 560 -6.79 -28.06 1.89
C GLU A 560 -6.25 -28.29 0.48
N CYS A 561 -4.93 -28.17 0.32
CA CYS A 561 -4.24 -28.62 -0.88
C CYS A 561 -3.61 -30.00 -0.59
N VAL A 562 -4.08 -31.04 -1.28
CA VAL A 562 -3.56 -32.41 -1.14
C VAL A 562 -2.81 -32.83 -2.42
N GLU A 563 -1.53 -33.18 -2.26
CA GLU A 563 -0.63 -33.50 -3.38
C GLU A 563 -1.26 -34.58 -4.29
N SER A 564 -1.24 -34.36 -5.61
CA SER A 564 -1.86 -35.25 -6.61
C SER A 564 -3.38 -35.40 -6.56
N GLU A 565 -4.07 -34.88 -5.53
CA GLU A 565 -5.54 -34.88 -5.44
C GLU A 565 -6.16 -33.52 -5.75
N GLY A 566 -5.43 -32.43 -5.47
CA GLY A 566 -5.86 -31.06 -5.77
C GLY A 566 -6.42 -30.32 -4.56
N ILE A 567 -7.53 -29.61 -4.75
CA ILE A 567 -8.08 -28.70 -3.74
C ILE A 567 -9.31 -29.33 -3.10
N TYR A 568 -9.38 -29.28 -1.77
CA TYR A 568 -10.61 -29.49 -1.03
C TYR A 568 -11.06 -28.19 -0.39
N ILE A 569 -12.38 -28.00 -0.34
CA ILE A 569 -13.05 -26.83 0.24
C ILE A 569 -13.94 -27.30 1.37
N HIS A 570 -13.90 -26.58 2.49
CA HIS A 570 -14.76 -26.84 3.64
C HIS A 570 -15.84 -25.76 3.70
N VAL A 571 -17.11 -26.19 3.72
CA VAL A 571 -18.28 -25.30 3.77
C VAL A 571 -19.27 -25.84 4.78
N GLY A 572 -19.48 -25.09 5.87
CA GLY A 572 -20.17 -25.63 7.04
C GLY A 572 -19.43 -26.85 7.58
N ASN A 573 -20.16 -27.92 7.89
CA ASN A 573 -19.58 -29.19 8.33
C ASN A 573 -19.14 -30.11 7.18
N ASP A 574 -19.34 -29.71 5.93
CA ASP A 574 -19.13 -30.57 4.77
C ASP A 574 -17.80 -30.26 4.05
N LYS A 575 -17.22 -31.29 3.44
CA LYS A 575 -15.99 -31.22 2.65
C LYS A 575 -16.28 -31.55 1.19
N TYR A 576 -15.81 -30.69 0.30
CA TYR A 576 -16.02 -30.78 -1.15
C TYR A 576 -14.68 -30.86 -1.88
N HIS A 577 -14.62 -31.64 -2.96
CA HIS A 577 -13.41 -31.85 -3.76
C HIS A 577 -13.51 -31.10 -5.10
N CYS A 578 -12.47 -30.36 -5.44
CA CYS A 578 -12.30 -29.75 -6.76
C CYS A 578 -11.52 -30.68 -7.68
N GLU A 579 -12.24 -31.28 -8.62
CA GLU A 579 -11.69 -32.22 -9.60
C GLU A 579 -10.98 -31.51 -10.75
N TYR A 580 -11.50 -30.35 -11.16
CA TYR A 580 -10.93 -29.54 -12.25
C TYR A 580 -11.24 -28.05 -12.06
N ALA A 581 -10.45 -27.20 -12.74
CA ALA A 581 -10.63 -25.76 -12.69
C ALA A 581 -11.97 -25.34 -13.34
N GLU A 582 -12.63 -24.33 -12.77
CA GLU A 582 -13.97 -23.86 -13.18
C GLU A 582 -15.11 -24.86 -12.95
N GLN A 583 -14.87 -25.95 -12.21
CA GLN A 583 -15.95 -26.82 -11.74
C GLN A 583 -16.89 -26.04 -10.82
N ASN A 584 -18.20 -26.10 -11.08
CA ASN A 584 -19.22 -25.46 -10.28
C ASN A 584 -19.84 -26.47 -9.32
N ILE A 585 -19.41 -26.45 -8.05
CA ILE A 585 -19.88 -27.36 -6.99
C ILE A 585 -21.12 -26.76 -6.36
N THR A 586 -22.23 -27.50 -6.34
CA THR A 586 -23.44 -27.09 -5.64
C THR A 586 -23.33 -27.43 -4.16
N ILE A 587 -23.67 -26.46 -3.30
CA ILE A 587 -23.63 -26.60 -1.86
C ILE A 587 -25.07 -26.67 -1.33
N GLN A 588 -25.35 -27.69 -0.52
CA GLN A 588 -26.57 -27.84 0.26
C GLN A 588 -26.16 -28.22 1.68
N SER A 589 -26.31 -27.30 2.63
CA SER A 589 -25.91 -27.57 4.03
C SER A 589 -26.98 -27.10 5.01
N ILE A 590 -27.09 -27.81 6.14
CA ILE A 590 -28.05 -27.53 7.21
C ILE A 590 -27.26 -27.10 8.44
N GLU A 591 -27.30 -25.82 8.74
CA GLU A 591 -26.55 -25.20 9.85
C GLU A 591 -27.47 -24.26 10.62
N TYR A 592 -27.36 -24.23 11.95
CA TYR A 592 -28.13 -23.32 12.81
C TYR A 592 -29.65 -23.27 12.49
N GLN A 593 -30.27 -24.44 12.28
CA GLN A 593 -31.69 -24.59 11.93
C GLN A 593 -32.10 -23.92 10.59
N SER A 594 -31.14 -23.58 9.74
CA SER A 594 -31.33 -23.00 8.42
C SER A 594 -30.71 -23.89 7.34
N ILE A 595 -31.27 -23.83 6.13
CA ILE A 595 -30.77 -24.54 4.96
C ILE A 595 -30.12 -23.52 4.04
N TYR A 596 -28.87 -23.78 3.68
CA TYR A 596 -28.07 -22.95 2.80
C TYR A 596 -27.91 -23.66 1.46
N VAL A 597 -28.29 -22.96 0.39
CA VAL A 597 -28.19 -23.46 -0.98
C VAL A 597 -27.47 -22.42 -1.85
N GLY A 598 -26.34 -22.82 -2.41
CA GLY A 598 -25.51 -21.98 -3.27
C GLY A 598 -24.58 -22.82 -4.13
N SER A 599 -23.58 -22.20 -4.75
CA SER A 599 -22.56 -22.94 -5.46
C SER A 599 -21.23 -22.19 -5.49
N ILE A 600 -20.13 -22.94 -5.55
CA ILE A 600 -18.76 -22.45 -5.52
C ILE A 600 -18.02 -22.91 -6.78
N ILE A 601 -17.23 -22.02 -7.37
CA ILE A 601 -16.39 -22.29 -8.54
C ILE A 601 -14.98 -22.68 -8.06
N CYS A 602 -14.52 -23.85 -8.48
CA CYS A 602 -13.19 -24.35 -8.19
C CYS A 602 -12.10 -23.57 -8.92
N PRO A 603 -11.06 -23.08 -8.22
CA PRO A 603 -9.98 -22.32 -8.82
C PRO A 603 -8.96 -23.23 -9.50
N GLN A 604 -8.04 -22.61 -10.26
CA GLN A 604 -6.91 -23.32 -10.82
C GLN A 604 -5.92 -23.71 -9.72
N CYS A 605 -5.66 -25.02 -9.58
CA CYS A 605 -4.82 -25.57 -8.52
C CYS A 605 -3.41 -24.96 -8.46
N GLU A 606 -2.75 -24.74 -9.60
CA GLU A 606 -1.37 -24.23 -9.65
C GLU A 606 -1.24 -22.82 -9.07
N ILE A 607 -2.23 -21.97 -9.34
CA ILE A 607 -2.30 -20.60 -8.81
C ILE A 607 -2.71 -20.64 -7.34
N PHE A 608 -3.66 -21.51 -7.00
CA PHE A 608 -4.29 -21.55 -5.68
C PHE A 608 -3.41 -22.19 -4.59
N CYS A 609 -2.75 -23.31 -4.90
CA CYS A 609 -1.88 -24.07 -4.00
C CYS A 609 -0.39 -23.70 -4.11
N GLY A 610 -0.01 -22.95 -5.16
CA GLY A 610 1.34 -22.47 -5.39
C GLY A 610 2.16 -23.35 -6.35
N THR A 611 3.20 -22.77 -6.95
CA THR A 611 3.96 -23.38 -8.06
C THR A 611 4.80 -24.60 -7.67
N ASN A 612 5.09 -24.80 -6.39
CA ASN A 612 5.87 -25.94 -5.89
C ASN A 612 4.99 -27.15 -5.57
N PHE A 613 3.67 -27.01 -5.70
CA PHE A 613 2.68 -28.03 -5.37
C PHE A 613 2.36 -28.89 -6.59
N LYS A 614 2.35 -30.23 -6.47
CA LYS A 614 2.01 -31.10 -7.60
C LYS A 614 0.50 -31.26 -7.70
N CYS A 615 -0.09 -30.41 -8.53
CA CYS A 615 -1.49 -30.51 -8.87
C CYS A 615 -1.81 -31.79 -9.69
N PRO A 616 -3.01 -32.38 -9.52
CA PRO A 616 -3.48 -33.45 -10.40
C PRO A 616 -3.44 -32.99 -11.86
N LYS A 617 -3.20 -33.93 -12.78
CA LYS A 617 -3.41 -33.66 -14.21
C LYS A 617 -4.88 -33.28 -14.37
N GLN A 618 -5.15 -32.02 -14.75
CA GLN A 618 -6.52 -31.52 -14.91
C GLN A 618 -7.30 -32.48 -15.81
N LEU A 619 -8.32 -33.14 -15.23
CA LEU A 619 -9.22 -33.97 -16.01
C LEU A 619 -10.02 -33.01 -16.91
N THR A 620 -9.98 -33.24 -18.24
CA THR A 620 -10.93 -32.58 -19.15
C THR A 620 -12.33 -32.86 -18.65
N LYS A 621 -13.12 -31.80 -18.44
CA LYS A 621 -14.54 -31.81 -18.02
C LYS A 621 -15.20 -33.15 -18.33
N MET A 622 -15.31 -34.02 -17.34
CA MET A 622 -16.01 -35.30 -17.53
C MET A 622 -17.49 -34.99 -17.73
N PRO A 623 -18.14 -35.49 -18.80
CA PRO A 623 -19.56 -35.31 -18.97
C PRO A 623 -20.28 -36.19 -17.94
N SER A 624 -20.90 -35.54 -16.95
CA SER A 624 -21.93 -36.07 -16.04
C SER A 624 -21.55 -36.60 -14.65
N ASP A 625 -20.66 -35.95 -13.91
CA ASP A 625 -20.73 -36.02 -12.45
C ASP A 625 -21.82 -35.07 -11.93
N GLN A 626 -23.07 -35.54 -12.03
CA GLN A 626 -24.18 -34.92 -11.33
C GLN A 626 -24.03 -35.19 -9.85
N GLN A 627 -23.64 -34.16 -9.10
CA GLN A 627 -23.72 -34.17 -7.64
C GLN A 627 -25.14 -34.61 -7.25
N LYS A 628 -25.27 -35.67 -6.44
CA LYS A 628 -26.57 -36.13 -5.93
C LYS A 628 -27.11 -35.12 -4.92
N LEU A 629 -27.93 -34.20 -5.40
CA LEU A 629 -28.56 -33.16 -4.58
C LEU A 629 -29.91 -33.64 -4.05
N LEU A 630 -30.19 -33.34 -2.78
CA LEU A 630 -31.50 -33.60 -2.21
C LEU A 630 -32.51 -32.53 -2.69
N PRO A 631 -33.77 -32.92 -2.97
CA PRO A 631 -34.84 -31.96 -3.18
C PRO A 631 -34.97 -31.02 -1.98
N LEU A 632 -35.30 -29.74 -2.22
CA LEU A 632 -35.49 -28.78 -1.13
C LEU A 632 -36.59 -29.24 -0.14
N SER A 633 -37.64 -29.90 -0.64
CA SER A 633 -38.69 -30.48 0.21
C SER A 633 -38.12 -31.43 1.24
N ASP A 634 -37.18 -32.27 0.85
CA ASP A 634 -36.61 -33.32 1.68
C ASP A 634 -35.64 -32.71 2.70
N LEU A 635 -34.87 -31.70 2.29
CA LEU A 635 -34.02 -30.92 3.19
C LEU A 635 -34.85 -30.20 4.27
N CYS A 636 -36.03 -29.67 3.92
CA CYS A 636 -36.93 -29.04 4.88
C CYS A 636 -37.44 -30.05 5.92
N VAL A 637 -37.81 -31.27 5.51
CA VAL A 637 -38.22 -32.34 6.44
C VAL A 637 -37.06 -32.77 7.34
N VAL A 638 -35.85 -32.92 6.79
CA VAL A 638 -34.65 -33.30 7.57
C VAL A 638 -34.30 -32.22 8.60
N ASN A 639 -34.41 -30.94 8.25
CA ASN A 639 -34.15 -29.82 9.15
C ASN A 639 -35.18 -29.78 10.31
N GLU A 640 -36.46 -30.07 10.04
CA GLU A 640 -37.48 -30.18 11.08
C GLU A 640 -37.20 -31.33 12.06
N ASN A 641 -36.66 -32.46 11.58
CA ASN A 641 -36.33 -33.62 12.41
C ASN A 641 -35.05 -33.46 13.26
N LYS A 642 -34.22 -32.44 12.99
CA LYS A 642 -33.04 -32.10 13.81
C LYS A 642 -33.37 -31.14 14.97
N LEU A 643 -34.63 -30.72 15.12
CA LEU A 643 -35.08 -29.95 16.28
C LEU A 643 -35.00 -30.84 17.53
N PRO A 644 -34.26 -30.45 18.60
CA PRO A 644 -34.56 -31.00 19.90
C PRO A 644 -36.01 -30.66 20.22
N ASN A 645 -36.80 -31.67 20.63
CA ASN A 645 -38.12 -31.49 21.22
C ASN A 645 -37.96 -30.65 22.50
N TYR A 646 -37.84 -29.34 22.37
CA TYR A 646 -38.04 -28.43 23.48
C TYR A 646 -39.55 -28.36 23.70
N PRO A 647 -40.05 -28.79 24.87
CA PRO A 647 -41.46 -28.62 25.19
C PRO A 647 -41.77 -27.12 25.15
N SER A 648 -42.81 -26.77 24.40
CA SER A 648 -43.33 -25.42 24.14
C SER A 648 -43.72 -24.61 25.39
N ASP A 649 -43.48 -25.13 26.59
CA ASP A 649 -43.96 -24.60 27.85
C ASP A 649 -42.87 -23.90 28.70
N VAL A 650 -41.59 -23.95 28.30
CA VAL A 650 -40.50 -23.33 29.09
C VAL A 650 -40.15 -21.89 28.65
N GLU A 651 -40.33 -21.54 27.38
CA GLU A 651 -40.06 -20.17 26.88
C GLU A 651 -41.09 -19.14 27.39
N CYS A 652 -42.32 -19.54 27.69
CA CYS A 652 -43.32 -18.64 28.24
C CYS A 652 -43.09 -18.26 29.71
N ALA A 653 -42.27 -19.03 30.46
CA ALA A 653 -41.98 -18.74 31.86
C ALA A 653 -40.83 -17.73 32.01
N ILE A 654 -39.78 -17.84 31.19
CA ILE A 654 -38.59 -16.98 31.27
C ILE A 654 -38.89 -15.57 30.71
N LEU A 655 -39.64 -15.47 29.61
CA LEU A 655 -40.08 -14.17 29.05
C LEU A 655 -41.07 -13.42 29.95
N ARG A 656 -41.91 -14.13 30.72
CA ARG A 656 -42.82 -13.51 31.70
C ARG A 656 -42.10 -12.97 32.95
N GLN A 657 -40.92 -13.48 33.27
CA GLN A 657 -40.14 -13.02 34.42
C GLN A 657 -39.28 -11.80 34.09
N CYS A 658 -38.78 -11.68 32.84
CA CYS A 658 -38.10 -10.48 32.35
C CYS A 658 -39.05 -9.28 32.16
N LEU A 659 -40.29 -9.51 31.73
CA LEU A 659 -41.28 -8.43 31.52
C LEU A 659 -41.89 -7.85 32.82
N LYS A 660 -41.61 -8.44 33.98
CA LYS A 660 -41.99 -7.88 35.30
C LYS A 660 -40.89 -7.04 35.95
N SER A 661 -39.70 -7.00 35.36
CA SER A 661 -38.53 -6.29 35.92
C SER A 661 -38.06 -5.11 35.06
N CYS A 662 -38.85 -4.68 34.07
CA CYS A 662 -38.66 -3.46 33.29
C CYS A 662 -39.79 -2.46 33.54
#